data_AF-A0A9P7GQM6-F1
#
_entry.id   AF-A0A9P7GQM6-F1
#
_cell.length_a   1.000
_cell.length_b   1.000
_cell.length_c   1.000
_cell.angle_alpha   90.00
_cell.angle_beta   90.00
_cell.angle_gamma   90.00
#
_symmetry.space_group_name_H-M   'P 1'
#
loop_
_entity.id
_entity.type
_entity.pdbx_description
1 polymer ?
#
loop_
_entity_poly.entity_id
_entity_poly.type
_entity_poly.pdbx_seq_one_letter_code
_entity_poly.pdbx_strand_id
1 'polypeptide(L)'
;MALLRWPHKDNPPVLLKVRSSAGLIVTTCSFAIFTDIFLYGVIVPILPFSLEDRIGVSTDKVQYWVSIALAVFGAALLAGSPVWGYLADRIHNRRVPMLIGLVVLCGATVFLCLGRTLALFMVGRALQGISAALTWTVGLALVVDTVDKEHIGKAMGWISTACSLGILVAPLLGGVVYGKGGYYSVFAMCFGLLAVDIVLRLVIIEVKDAKVWLDRAEPTSLANTEGVAVERSKTEKDEDITAGTANNQAKHTPDPSRSPFKTLAQLLRQPRFLAALWGTFVQALINTALESTLPLLTHEIFGWDSIGAGLIFLPLILPSFLGPLVGMIGDRYGPKWLASFGFLFATPFVVCLMFVDKNTIQDKILLCGLLVGVGITMACIFGPLMAEITWSVQGEDGTEGAGQIAQAYGLYNMAYSGGSLVGPILGGFVKDSSGWGTVGWSLGIVVFVSGIPTILYTGGPLKWNGASQTSKSHYPNPIMEQQQIDELLQRYLGLLDEYTQLRQSLSQLQSGIYQNIARANFSGERGMRYGQDHYDERMQATRILTIQQNEDHDPVFAVVDSPQEDQEAEKKEEKGEDLPTEESGDSPKSGADMEKKRKKNKNPLHWFGLFAPMPLRTAQTQSVQAVEDIIPRLVSVNAEMLNVEIEVRRARKRRAKIEAAERKTSQTAPSNQLQSTILETS
;
A
#
# COMPACT_ATOMS: atom_id res chain seq x y z
N MET A 1 13.38 -0.58 24.47
CA MET A 1 13.55 -0.14 23.06
C MET A 1 14.98 -0.22 22.53
N ALA A 2 16.04 -0.08 23.34
CA ALA A 2 17.43 -0.15 22.86
C ALA A 2 17.91 -1.55 22.43
N LEU A 3 17.39 -2.64 23.03
CA LEU A 3 17.78 -4.03 22.74
C LEU A 3 17.28 -4.57 21.38
N LEU A 4 16.33 -3.90 20.74
CA LEU A 4 15.69 -4.35 19.49
C LEU A 4 16.15 -3.53 18.27
N ARG A 5 16.93 -2.47 18.47
CA ARG A 5 17.57 -1.76 17.37
C ARG A 5 18.84 -2.50 17.00
N TRP A 6 19.07 -2.71 15.71
CA TRP A 6 20.41 -3.09 15.27
C TRP A 6 21.36 -2.01 15.81
N PRO A 7 22.34 -2.35 16.67
CA PRO A 7 23.37 -1.40 17.00
C PRO A 7 23.98 -0.98 15.67
N HIS A 8 24.07 0.33 15.41
CA HIS A 8 24.81 0.87 14.27
C HIS A 8 26.29 0.50 14.47
N LYS A 9 26.62 -0.77 14.24
CA LYS A 9 27.97 -1.27 14.08
C LYS A 9 28.39 -0.91 12.67
N ASP A 10 29.67 -0.58 12.53
CA ASP A 10 30.27 -0.06 11.30
C ASP A 10 30.15 -1.03 10.10
N ASN A 11 29.84 -2.30 10.34
CA ASN A 11 29.74 -3.33 9.31
C ASN A 11 28.27 -3.67 8.96
N PRO A 12 27.95 -3.88 7.66
CA PRO A 12 26.64 -4.34 7.25
C PRO A 12 26.32 -5.73 7.83
N PRO A 13 25.06 -6.00 8.19
CA PRO A 13 24.65 -7.32 8.63
C PRO A 13 24.80 -8.36 7.52
N VAL A 14 25.08 -9.61 7.91
CA VAL A 14 25.23 -10.75 6.98
C VAL A 14 23.98 -10.89 6.11
N LEU A 15 24.19 -11.08 4.80
CA LEU A 15 23.15 -11.23 3.77
C LEU A 15 22.16 -10.04 3.68
N LEU A 16 22.63 -8.81 3.91
CA LEU A 16 21.81 -7.59 3.88
C LEU A 16 20.84 -7.54 2.68
N LYS A 17 21.34 -7.73 1.45
CA LYS A 17 20.52 -7.66 0.21
C LYS A 17 19.36 -8.66 0.20
N VAL A 18 19.56 -9.87 0.70
CA VAL A 18 18.52 -10.91 0.79
C VAL A 18 17.53 -10.58 1.90
N ARG A 19 18.05 -10.16 3.07
CA ARG A 19 17.28 -9.84 4.27
C ARG A 19 16.41 -8.58 4.14
N SER A 20 16.78 -7.68 3.22
CA SER A 20 16.01 -6.48 2.88
C SER A 20 15.27 -6.61 1.55
N SER A 21 15.16 -7.81 0.97
CA SER A 21 14.45 -8.03 -0.29
C SER A 21 12.94 -7.88 -0.10
N ALA A 22 12.26 -7.28 -1.07
CA ALA A 22 10.81 -7.15 -1.06
C ALA A 22 10.10 -8.51 -0.99
N GLY A 23 10.64 -9.52 -1.68
CA GLY A 23 10.13 -10.89 -1.64
C GLY A 23 10.11 -11.46 -0.23
N LEU A 24 11.24 -11.41 0.50
CA LEU A 24 11.31 -11.93 1.87
C LEU A 24 10.38 -11.18 2.82
N ILE A 25 10.28 -9.86 2.70
CA ILE A 25 9.38 -9.05 3.53
C ILE A 25 7.92 -9.44 3.27
N VAL A 26 7.50 -9.55 2.00
CA VAL A 26 6.16 -10.00 1.64
C VAL A 26 5.90 -11.41 2.16
N THR A 27 6.83 -12.36 1.96
CA THR A 27 6.70 -13.73 2.49
C THR A 27 6.58 -13.75 4.02
N THR A 28 7.37 -12.92 4.72
CA THR A 28 7.32 -12.82 6.18
C THR A 28 5.99 -12.24 6.66
N CYS A 29 5.48 -11.20 6.01
CA CYS A 29 4.16 -10.64 6.33
C CYS A 29 3.02 -11.64 6.00
N SER A 30 3.09 -12.34 4.87
CA SER A 30 2.16 -13.41 4.53
C SER A 30 2.17 -14.53 5.57
N PHE A 31 3.35 -14.97 6.02
CA PHE A 31 3.48 -16.01 7.04
C PHE A 31 3.00 -15.54 8.42
N ALA A 32 3.25 -14.28 8.77
CA ALA A 32 2.76 -13.65 9.99
C ALA A 32 1.21 -13.63 10.04
N ILE A 33 0.56 -13.24 8.94
CA ILE A 33 -0.90 -13.23 8.81
C ILE A 33 -1.45 -14.66 8.80
N PHE A 34 -0.81 -15.58 8.09
CA PHE A 34 -1.16 -17.00 8.12
C PHE A 34 -1.09 -17.54 9.56
N THR A 35 -0.03 -17.26 10.30
CA THR A 35 0.16 -17.73 11.68
C THR A 35 -0.93 -17.20 12.60
N ASP A 36 -1.28 -15.92 12.50
CA ASP A 36 -2.33 -15.30 13.31
C ASP A 36 -3.70 -15.93 13.06
N ILE A 37 -4.10 -16.07 11.79
CA ILE A 37 -5.34 -16.74 11.40
C ILE A 37 -5.33 -18.21 11.80
N PHE A 38 -4.20 -18.89 11.62
CA PHE A 38 -4.08 -20.30 11.94
C PHE A 38 -4.28 -20.54 13.44
N LEU A 39 -3.61 -19.75 14.29
CA LEU A 39 -3.74 -19.82 15.74
C LEU A 39 -5.15 -19.44 16.21
N TYR A 40 -5.85 -18.55 15.52
CA TYR A 40 -7.27 -18.27 15.79
C TYR A 40 -8.14 -19.48 15.42
N GLY A 41 -8.09 -19.91 14.16
CA GLY A 41 -8.98 -20.91 13.57
C GLY A 41 -8.80 -22.32 14.14
N VAL A 42 -7.57 -22.68 14.54
CA VAL A 42 -7.28 -23.99 15.12
C VAL A 42 -7.98 -24.20 16.47
N ILE A 43 -8.28 -23.10 17.18
CA ILE A 43 -8.92 -23.13 18.49
C ILE A 43 -10.45 -23.25 18.34
N VAL A 44 -11.05 -22.76 17.25
CA VAL A 44 -12.51 -22.73 17.05
C VAL A 44 -13.18 -24.10 17.24
N PRO A 45 -12.79 -25.19 16.54
CA PRO A 45 -13.47 -26.47 16.68
C PRO A 45 -13.15 -27.20 17.99
N ILE A 46 -12.01 -26.92 18.62
CA ILE A 46 -11.60 -27.55 19.89
C ILE A 46 -12.18 -26.83 21.11
N LEU A 47 -12.68 -25.61 20.93
CA LEU A 47 -13.08 -24.73 22.03
C LEU A 47 -14.16 -25.37 22.91
N PRO A 48 -15.27 -25.92 22.37
CA PRO A 48 -16.32 -26.51 23.21
C PRO A 48 -15.79 -27.65 24.08
N PHE A 49 -15.07 -28.59 23.47
CA PHE A 49 -14.48 -29.75 24.15
C PHE A 49 -13.49 -29.33 25.24
N SER A 50 -12.67 -28.30 24.97
CA SER A 50 -11.70 -27.81 25.96
C SER A 50 -12.34 -27.15 27.17
N LEU A 51 -13.47 -26.45 26.99
CA LEU A 51 -14.19 -25.81 28.09
C LEU A 51 -14.88 -26.85 28.97
N GLU A 52 -15.43 -27.90 28.37
CA GLU A 52 -16.07 -29.01 29.07
C GLU A 52 -15.04 -29.91 29.77
N ASP A 53 -14.14 -30.54 29.02
CA ASP A 53 -13.25 -31.59 29.52
C ASP A 53 -12.14 -31.07 30.44
N ARG A 54 -11.62 -29.85 30.20
CA ARG A 54 -10.44 -29.33 30.92
C ARG A 54 -10.77 -28.27 31.94
N ILE A 55 -11.68 -27.35 31.62
CA ILE A 55 -12.06 -26.26 32.52
C ILE A 55 -13.22 -26.68 33.42
N GLY A 56 -14.01 -27.70 33.04
CA GLY A 56 -15.12 -28.20 33.83
C GLY A 56 -16.37 -27.31 33.76
N VAL A 57 -16.57 -26.62 32.64
CA VAL A 57 -17.81 -25.87 32.38
C VAL A 57 -18.95 -26.86 32.22
N SER A 58 -20.11 -26.59 32.83
CA SER A 58 -21.32 -27.41 32.65
C SER A 58 -21.76 -27.41 31.18
N THR A 59 -22.24 -28.55 30.67
CA THR A 59 -22.66 -28.74 29.26
C THR A 59 -23.65 -27.67 28.81
N ASP A 60 -24.58 -27.33 29.68
CA ASP A 60 -25.59 -26.27 29.56
C ASP A 60 -25.02 -24.85 29.41
N LYS A 61 -23.74 -24.61 29.71
CA LYS A 61 -23.09 -23.30 29.58
C LYS A 61 -21.95 -23.27 28.58
N VAL A 62 -21.65 -24.38 27.91
CA VAL A 62 -20.52 -24.45 26.96
C VAL A 62 -20.73 -23.48 25.81
N GLN A 63 -21.93 -23.43 25.22
CA GLN A 63 -22.26 -22.49 24.13
C GLN A 63 -22.08 -21.04 24.57
N TYR A 64 -22.60 -20.66 25.74
CA TYR A 64 -22.42 -19.33 26.32
C TYR A 64 -20.93 -18.93 26.42
N TRP A 65 -20.09 -19.80 26.98
CA TRP A 65 -18.66 -19.50 27.16
C TRP A 65 -17.83 -19.56 25.88
N VAL A 66 -18.18 -20.43 24.92
CA VAL A 66 -17.62 -20.43 23.55
C VAL A 66 -17.86 -19.07 22.90
N SER A 67 -19.09 -18.57 23.00
CA SER A 67 -19.52 -17.30 22.43
C SER A 67 -18.78 -16.13 23.06
N ILE A 68 -18.67 -16.10 24.38
CA ILE A 68 -17.88 -15.08 25.10
C ILE A 68 -16.41 -15.13 24.72
N ALA A 69 -15.80 -16.31 24.62
CA ALA A 69 -14.39 -16.44 24.28
C ALA A 69 -14.06 -15.91 22.87
N LEU A 70 -14.96 -16.11 21.90
CA LEU A 70 -14.82 -15.55 20.55
C LEU A 70 -15.12 -14.04 20.53
N ALA A 71 -16.14 -13.59 21.28
CA ALA A 71 -16.47 -12.18 21.42
C ALA A 71 -15.34 -11.38 22.09
N VAL A 72 -14.67 -11.93 23.12
CA VAL A 72 -13.52 -11.30 23.79
C VAL A 72 -12.35 -11.10 22.83
N PHE A 73 -12.09 -12.06 21.94
CA PHE A 73 -11.12 -11.89 20.87
C PHE A 73 -11.50 -10.70 19.95
N GLY A 74 -12.75 -10.66 19.48
CA GLY A 74 -13.26 -9.57 18.64
C GLY A 74 -13.23 -8.19 19.33
N ALA A 75 -13.60 -8.14 20.62
CA ALA A 75 -13.55 -6.92 21.43
C ALA A 75 -12.12 -6.40 21.59
N ALA A 76 -11.17 -7.29 21.87
CA ALA A 76 -9.77 -6.93 22.05
C ALA A 76 -9.12 -6.51 20.72
N LEU A 77 -9.50 -7.16 19.61
CA LEU A 77 -9.11 -6.77 18.25
C LEU A 77 -9.67 -5.38 17.90
N LEU A 78 -10.94 -5.11 18.20
CA LEU A 78 -11.59 -3.81 17.95
C LEU A 78 -10.96 -2.70 18.79
N ALA A 79 -10.72 -2.95 20.08
CA ALA A 79 -10.10 -1.98 20.98
C ALA A 79 -8.63 -1.70 20.61
N GLY A 80 -7.90 -2.72 20.15
CA GLY A 80 -6.50 -2.60 19.73
C GLY A 80 -6.34 -1.86 18.38
N SER A 81 -7.29 -2.01 17.46
CA SER A 81 -7.15 -1.52 16.08
C SER A 81 -6.88 -0.01 15.95
N PRO A 82 -7.64 0.89 16.62
CA PRO A 82 -7.36 2.33 16.55
C PRO A 82 -6.03 2.72 17.20
N VAL A 83 -5.71 2.09 18.33
CA VAL A 83 -4.50 2.39 19.12
C VAL A 83 -3.25 2.06 18.32
N TRP A 84 -3.20 0.85 17.75
CA TRP A 84 -2.06 0.39 16.97
C TRP A 84 -2.01 1.01 15.58
N GLY A 85 -3.16 1.33 14.97
CA GLY A 85 -3.19 2.10 13.72
C GLY A 85 -2.56 3.48 13.87
N TYR A 86 -2.98 4.24 14.90
CA TYR A 86 -2.41 5.55 15.20
C TYR A 86 -0.92 5.49 15.55
N LEU A 87 -0.51 4.46 16.30
CA LEU A 87 0.89 4.30 16.69
C LEU A 87 1.77 3.84 15.50
N ALA A 88 1.26 2.96 14.64
CA ALA A 88 1.95 2.47 13.45
C ALA A 88 2.30 3.59 12.46
N ASP A 89 1.49 4.64 12.38
CA ASP A 89 1.74 5.80 11.53
C ASP A 89 2.88 6.70 12.07
N ARG A 90 3.17 6.64 13.39
CA ARG A 90 4.21 7.46 14.04
C ARG A 90 5.53 6.73 14.23
N ILE A 91 5.49 5.40 14.21
CA ILE A 91 6.67 4.57 14.37
C ILE A 91 7.42 4.48 13.04
N HIS A 92 8.68 4.91 13.04
CA HIS A 92 9.52 4.90 11.84
C HIS A 92 9.98 3.49 11.41
N ASN A 93 10.10 2.56 12.36
CA ASN A 93 10.53 1.17 12.15
C ASN A 93 9.35 0.22 12.44
N ARG A 94 8.82 -0.41 11.39
CA ARG A 94 7.61 -1.27 11.44
C ARG A 94 7.89 -2.66 12.01
N ARG A 95 9.14 -3.14 11.98
CA ARG A 95 9.56 -4.45 12.50
C ARG A 95 9.39 -4.53 14.01
N VAL A 96 9.74 -3.48 14.75
CA VAL A 96 9.65 -3.50 16.23
C VAL A 96 8.22 -3.75 16.72
N PRO A 97 7.19 -3.01 16.25
CA PRO A 97 5.81 -3.35 16.56
C PRO A 97 5.47 -4.79 16.18
N MET A 98 5.79 -5.25 14.97
CA MET A 98 5.49 -6.63 14.57
C MET A 98 6.08 -7.69 15.49
N LEU A 99 7.26 -7.45 16.09
CA LEU A 99 7.85 -8.32 17.10
C LEU A 99 7.12 -8.23 18.45
N ILE A 100 6.65 -7.05 18.84
CA ILE A 100 5.80 -6.89 20.04
C ILE A 100 4.51 -7.69 19.88
N GLY A 101 3.84 -7.57 18.73
CA GLY A 101 2.65 -8.37 18.41
C GLY A 101 2.93 -9.87 18.51
N LEU A 102 4.06 -10.32 17.96
CA LEU A 102 4.47 -11.73 18.05
C LEU A 102 4.71 -12.18 19.49
N VAL A 103 5.35 -11.37 20.34
CA VAL A 103 5.53 -11.68 21.76
C VAL A 103 4.18 -11.79 22.49
N VAL A 104 3.25 -10.87 22.19
CA VAL A 104 1.89 -10.93 22.72
C VAL A 104 1.16 -12.20 22.23
N LEU A 105 1.33 -12.60 20.96
CA LEU A 105 0.78 -13.85 20.42
C LEU A 105 1.35 -15.09 21.10
N CYS A 106 2.67 -15.13 21.33
CA CYS A 106 3.32 -16.22 22.07
C CYS A 106 2.76 -16.29 23.50
N GLY A 107 2.64 -15.15 24.18
CA GLY A 107 2.02 -15.07 25.50
C GLY A 107 0.58 -15.58 25.49
N ALA A 108 -0.25 -15.11 24.55
CA ALA A 108 -1.62 -15.58 24.35
C ALA A 108 -1.68 -17.11 24.18
N THR A 109 -0.80 -17.66 23.35
CA THR A 109 -0.73 -19.11 23.08
C THR A 109 -0.34 -19.90 24.31
N VAL A 110 0.58 -19.39 25.14
CA VAL A 110 0.94 -19.99 26.44
C VAL A 110 -0.24 -19.96 27.40
N PHE A 111 -0.93 -18.83 27.51
CA PHE A 111 -2.12 -18.70 28.36
C PHE A 111 -3.24 -19.65 27.96
N LEU A 112 -3.46 -19.84 26.65
CA LEU A 112 -4.46 -20.78 26.14
C LEU A 112 -4.02 -22.23 26.40
N CYS A 113 -2.76 -22.59 26.10
CA CYS A 113 -2.22 -23.94 26.34
C CYS A 113 -2.32 -24.38 27.82
N LEU A 114 -1.88 -23.51 28.73
CA LEU A 114 -1.84 -23.76 30.18
C LEU A 114 -3.13 -23.37 30.90
N GLY A 115 -4.09 -22.76 30.18
CA GLY A 115 -5.37 -22.28 30.69
C GLY A 115 -6.20 -23.38 31.33
N ARG A 116 -6.24 -23.44 32.68
CA ARG A 116 -7.13 -24.32 33.46
C ARG A 116 -8.31 -23.61 34.10
N THR A 117 -8.46 -22.32 33.85
CA THR A 117 -9.56 -21.50 34.38
C THR A 117 -10.12 -20.64 33.27
N LEU A 118 -11.41 -20.32 33.36
CA LEU A 118 -12.07 -19.40 32.42
C LEU A 118 -11.32 -18.06 32.33
N ALA A 119 -10.92 -17.47 33.46
CA ALA A 119 -10.22 -16.19 33.48
C ALA A 119 -8.92 -16.22 32.66
N LEU A 120 -8.08 -17.25 32.87
CA LEU A 120 -6.82 -17.39 32.15
C LEU A 120 -7.04 -17.60 30.64
N PHE A 121 -8.11 -18.33 30.30
CA PHE A 121 -8.53 -18.54 28.92
C PHE A 121 -8.99 -17.23 28.25
N MET A 122 -9.80 -16.41 28.94
CA MET A 122 -10.25 -15.11 28.45
C MET A 122 -9.11 -14.12 28.27
N VAL A 123 -8.14 -14.12 29.19
CA VAL A 123 -6.90 -13.34 29.03
C VAL A 123 -6.14 -13.78 27.78
N GLY A 124 -6.01 -15.09 27.56
CA GLY A 124 -5.43 -15.63 26.32
C GLY A 124 -6.14 -15.14 25.06
N ARG A 125 -7.47 -15.17 25.03
CA ARG A 125 -8.28 -14.67 23.90
C ARG A 125 -8.13 -13.15 23.68
N ALA A 126 -8.12 -12.38 24.75
CA ALA A 126 -7.93 -10.93 24.67
C ALA A 126 -6.54 -10.58 24.12
N LEU A 127 -5.49 -11.24 24.62
CA LEU A 127 -4.13 -11.05 24.12
C LEU A 127 -3.99 -11.45 22.66
N GLN A 128 -4.65 -12.54 22.24
CA GLN A 128 -4.68 -12.96 20.83
C GLN A 128 -5.31 -11.87 19.94
N GLY A 129 -6.43 -11.28 20.37
CA GLY A 129 -7.07 -10.17 19.64
C GLY A 129 -6.19 -8.92 19.55
N ILE A 130 -5.50 -8.55 20.65
CA ILE A 130 -4.56 -7.41 20.66
C ILE A 130 -3.38 -7.66 19.70
N SER A 131 -2.83 -8.88 19.71
CA SER A 131 -1.75 -9.28 18.79
C SER A 131 -2.19 -9.19 17.33
N ALA A 132 -3.39 -9.69 17.02
CA ALA A 132 -3.95 -9.66 15.68
C ALA A 132 -4.10 -8.21 15.19
N ALA A 133 -4.64 -7.31 16.01
CA ALA A 133 -4.79 -5.88 15.67
C ALA A 133 -3.44 -5.26 15.27
N LEU A 134 -2.39 -5.56 16.03
CA LEU A 134 -1.06 -5.07 15.75
C LEU A 134 -0.49 -5.67 14.46
N THR A 135 -0.53 -7.00 14.31
CA THR A 135 0.12 -7.71 13.21
C THR A 135 -0.50 -7.33 11.87
N TRP A 136 -1.82 -7.21 11.80
CA TRP A 136 -2.53 -6.84 10.56
C TRP A 136 -2.29 -5.38 10.16
N THR A 137 -2.36 -4.46 11.12
CA THR A 137 -2.16 -3.02 10.84
C THR A 137 -0.73 -2.74 10.38
N VAL A 138 0.27 -3.25 11.10
CA VAL A 138 1.68 -2.97 10.80
C VAL A 138 2.19 -3.82 9.64
N GLY A 139 1.76 -5.08 9.54
CA GLY A 139 2.21 -6.01 8.50
C GLY A 139 1.77 -5.58 7.10
N LEU A 140 0.51 -5.17 6.94
CA LEU A 140 0.02 -4.62 5.66
C LEU A 140 0.77 -3.33 5.31
N ALA A 141 0.92 -2.41 6.26
CA ALA A 141 1.63 -1.17 6.02
C ALA A 141 3.12 -1.38 5.68
N LEU A 142 3.77 -2.39 6.24
CA LEU A 142 5.15 -2.77 5.88
C LEU A 142 5.23 -3.27 4.43
N VAL A 143 4.25 -4.03 3.95
CA VAL A 143 4.22 -4.48 2.55
C VAL A 143 4.00 -3.29 1.61
N VAL A 144 3.07 -2.40 1.92
CA VAL A 144 2.82 -1.17 1.13
C VAL A 144 4.06 -0.27 1.07
N ASP A 145 4.79 -0.15 2.17
CA ASP A 145 6.03 0.64 2.22
C ASP A 145 7.21 0.00 1.47
N THR A 146 7.15 -1.30 1.22
CA THR A 146 8.27 -2.09 0.67
C THR A 146 8.13 -2.35 -0.83
N VAL A 147 6.90 -2.51 -1.31
CA VAL A 147 6.61 -2.94 -2.69
C VAL A 147 6.21 -1.74 -3.55
N ASP A 148 6.77 -1.65 -4.75
CA ASP A 148 6.42 -0.60 -5.72
C ASP A 148 4.93 -0.62 -6.07
N LYS A 149 4.36 0.56 -6.38
CA LYS A 149 2.92 0.73 -6.67
C LYS A 149 2.40 -0.23 -7.76
N GLU A 150 3.23 -0.57 -8.74
CA GLU A 150 2.87 -1.48 -9.84
C GLU A 150 2.73 -2.93 -9.37
N HIS A 151 3.47 -3.33 -8.32
CA HIS A 151 3.55 -4.70 -7.82
C HIS A 151 2.74 -4.91 -6.54
N ILE A 152 2.15 -3.85 -5.98
CA ILE A 152 1.39 -3.90 -4.72
C ILE A 152 0.21 -4.87 -4.79
N GLY A 153 -0.48 -4.94 -5.93
CA GLY A 153 -1.60 -5.87 -6.14
C GLY A 153 -1.16 -7.33 -6.08
N LYS A 154 0.03 -7.66 -6.63
CA LYS A 154 0.61 -9.00 -6.55
C LYS A 154 1.00 -9.37 -5.11
N ALA A 155 1.57 -8.41 -4.36
CA ALA A 155 1.90 -8.63 -2.95
C ALA A 155 0.64 -8.82 -2.08
N MET A 156 -0.40 -8.01 -2.29
CA MET A 156 -1.71 -8.18 -1.64
C MET A 156 -2.36 -9.53 -2.01
N GLY A 157 -2.17 -10.00 -3.24
CA GLY A 157 -2.57 -11.34 -3.67
C GLY A 157 -1.95 -12.45 -2.82
N TRP A 158 -0.63 -12.42 -2.59
CA TRP A 158 0.06 -13.38 -1.72
C TRP A 158 -0.42 -13.33 -0.27
N ILE A 159 -0.69 -12.14 0.26
CA ILE A 159 -1.27 -11.98 1.60
C ILE A 159 -2.66 -12.61 1.66
N SER A 160 -3.50 -12.35 0.66
CA SER A 160 -4.84 -12.94 0.55
C SER A 160 -4.79 -14.47 0.46
N THR A 161 -3.89 -15.03 -0.36
CA THR A 161 -3.70 -16.49 -0.45
C THR A 161 -3.25 -17.09 0.89
N ALA A 162 -2.31 -16.45 1.59
CA ALA A 162 -1.88 -16.89 2.91
C ALA A 162 -3.03 -16.84 3.92
N CYS A 163 -3.86 -15.80 3.86
CA CYS A 163 -5.07 -15.67 4.67
C CYS A 163 -6.06 -16.83 4.41
N SER A 164 -6.45 -17.06 3.15
CA SER A 164 -7.36 -18.14 2.78
C SER A 164 -6.84 -19.52 3.16
N LEU A 165 -5.53 -19.75 3.00
CA LEU A 165 -4.90 -21.00 3.40
C LEU A 165 -4.97 -21.21 4.93
N GLY A 166 -4.73 -20.15 5.70
CA GLY A 166 -4.86 -20.19 7.17
C GLY A 166 -6.29 -20.54 7.59
N ILE A 167 -7.29 -19.87 7.01
CA ILE A 167 -8.71 -20.13 7.32
C ILE A 167 -9.07 -21.58 6.98
N LEU A 168 -8.64 -22.09 5.82
CA LEU A 168 -8.97 -23.46 5.38
C LEU A 168 -8.31 -24.53 6.26
N VAL A 169 -7.01 -24.41 6.51
CA VAL A 169 -6.22 -25.50 7.11
C VAL A 169 -6.39 -25.53 8.64
N ALA A 170 -6.69 -24.40 9.28
CA ALA A 170 -6.66 -24.31 10.74
C ALA A 170 -7.76 -25.12 11.45
N PRO A 171 -9.06 -25.01 11.11
CA PRO A 171 -10.08 -25.83 11.77
C PRO A 171 -9.90 -27.32 11.47
N LEU A 172 -9.47 -27.65 10.24
CA LEU A 172 -9.19 -29.01 9.82
C LEU A 172 -8.08 -29.65 10.67
N LEU A 173 -6.91 -29.01 10.75
CA LEU A 173 -5.81 -29.53 11.55
C LEU A 173 -6.11 -29.45 13.04
N GLY A 174 -6.83 -28.43 13.51
CA GLY A 174 -7.26 -28.31 14.90
C GLY A 174 -8.09 -29.50 15.35
N GLY A 175 -9.14 -29.84 14.59
CA GLY A 175 -9.99 -31.01 14.88
C GLY A 175 -9.24 -32.33 14.78
N VAL A 176 -8.47 -32.55 13.70
CA VAL A 176 -7.74 -33.81 13.48
C VAL A 176 -6.64 -34.04 14.50
N VAL A 177 -5.83 -33.02 14.79
CA VAL A 177 -4.72 -33.12 15.76
C VAL A 177 -5.26 -33.25 17.18
N TYR A 178 -6.36 -32.58 17.52
CA TYR A 178 -7.03 -32.79 18.81
C TYR A 178 -7.54 -34.21 18.96
N GLY A 179 -8.27 -34.74 17.96
CA GLY A 179 -8.83 -36.08 18.03
C GLY A 179 -7.80 -37.20 18.17
N LYS A 180 -6.61 -37.05 17.55
CA LYS A 180 -5.54 -38.08 17.58
C LYS A 180 -4.49 -37.87 18.67
N GLY A 181 -4.12 -36.63 18.94
CA GLY A 181 -3.00 -36.26 19.82
C GLY A 181 -3.41 -35.51 21.09
N GLY A 182 -4.70 -35.21 21.26
CA GLY A 182 -5.22 -34.45 22.38
C GLY A 182 -4.87 -32.97 22.34
N TYR A 183 -5.29 -32.26 23.38
CA TYR A 183 -5.19 -30.80 23.49
C TYR A 183 -3.75 -30.27 23.32
N TYR A 184 -2.78 -30.85 24.03
CA TYR A 184 -1.40 -30.34 24.00
C TYR A 184 -0.72 -30.52 22.64
N SER A 185 -1.12 -31.52 21.84
CA SER A 185 -0.58 -31.71 20.49
C SER A 185 -0.98 -30.58 19.55
N VAL A 186 -2.19 -30.03 19.71
CA VAL A 186 -2.65 -28.86 18.95
C VAL A 186 -1.76 -27.65 19.27
N PHE A 187 -1.49 -27.39 20.55
CA PHE A 187 -0.63 -26.29 20.95
C PHE A 187 0.85 -26.52 20.60
N ALA A 188 1.34 -27.76 20.62
CA ALA A 188 2.67 -28.10 20.13
C ALA A 188 2.85 -27.72 18.65
N MET A 189 1.83 -27.99 17.82
CA MET A 189 1.78 -27.53 16.43
C MET A 189 1.79 -25.99 16.34
N CYS A 190 0.99 -25.30 17.16
CA CYS A 190 1.00 -23.83 17.22
C CYS A 190 2.38 -23.26 17.62
N PHE A 191 3.06 -23.86 18.60
CA PHE A 191 4.41 -23.44 19.00
C PHE A 191 5.45 -23.69 17.91
N GLY A 192 5.34 -24.79 17.16
CA GLY A 192 6.17 -25.05 15.98
C GLY A 192 6.01 -23.96 14.92
N LEU A 193 4.76 -23.57 14.63
CA LEU A 193 4.47 -22.50 13.68
C LEU A 193 4.99 -21.13 14.17
N LEU A 194 4.80 -20.83 15.45
CA LEU A 194 5.33 -19.62 16.08
C LEU A 194 6.86 -19.57 16.04
N ALA A 195 7.55 -20.70 16.21
CA ALA A 195 9.01 -20.75 16.12
C ALA A 195 9.49 -20.33 14.72
N VAL A 196 8.82 -20.79 13.67
CA VAL A 196 9.12 -20.36 12.28
C VAL A 196 8.82 -18.87 12.10
N ASP A 197 7.68 -18.38 12.61
CA ASP A 197 7.31 -16.96 12.51
C ASP A 197 8.32 -16.05 13.25
N ILE A 198 8.79 -16.47 14.43
CA ILE A 198 9.87 -15.80 15.18
C ILE A 198 11.13 -15.70 14.32
N VAL A 199 11.55 -16.80 13.70
CA VAL A 199 12.76 -16.79 12.86
C VAL A 199 12.58 -15.84 11.68
N LEU A 200 11.45 -15.92 10.95
CA LEU A 200 11.20 -15.06 9.79
C LEU A 200 11.19 -13.57 10.17
N ARG A 201 10.46 -13.18 11.23
CA ARG A 201 10.41 -11.77 11.69
C ARG A 201 11.74 -11.28 12.28
N LEU A 202 12.60 -12.16 12.80
CA LEU A 202 13.95 -11.81 13.25
C LEU A 202 14.94 -11.67 12.09
N VAL A 203 14.75 -12.42 11.01
CA VAL A 203 15.63 -12.39 9.83
C VAL A 203 15.41 -11.11 9.03
N ILE A 204 14.18 -10.63 8.83
CA ILE A 204 13.93 -9.45 7.99
C ILE A 204 14.65 -8.19 8.48
N ILE A 205 15.12 -7.38 7.53
CA ILE A 205 15.64 -6.03 7.75
C ILE A 205 14.82 -5.09 6.88
N GLU A 206 14.26 -4.03 7.47
CA GLU A 206 13.48 -3.07 6.70
C GLU A 206 14.35 -2.40 5.65
N VAL A 207 13.77 -2.17 4.46
CA VAL A 207 14.46 -1.50 3.34
C VAL A 207 15.00 -0.14 3.77
N LYS A 208 14.25 0.60 4.62
CA LYS A 208 14.65 1.91 5.15
C LYS A 208 15.93 1.83 5.99
N ASP A 209 16.04 0.81 6.84
CA ASP A 209 17.24 0.59 7.66
C ASP A 209 18.39 0.12 6.75
N ALA A 210 18.12 -0.77 5.79
CA ALA A 210 19.12 -1.30 4.87
C ALA A 210 19.83 -0.22 4.03
N LYS A 211 19.11 0.85 3.64
CA LYS A 211 19.67 1.99 2.91
C LYS A 211 20.88 2.63 3.62
N VAL A 212 20.86 2.70 4.96
CA VAL A 212 21.97 3.28 5.75
C VAL A 212 23.30 2.57 5.48
N TRP A 213 23.29 1.26 5.24
CA TRP A 213 24.49 0.49 4.93
C TRP A 213 24.79 0.41 3.43
N LEU A 214 23.76 0.39 2.58
CA LEU A 214 23.94 0.38 1.12
C LEU A 214 24.52 1.72 0.62
N ASP A 215 24.02 2.84 1.12
CA ASP A 215 24.51 4.18 0.77
C ASP A 215 25.94 4.42 1.29
N ARG A 216 26.33 3.74 2.40
CA ARG A 216 27.71 3.76 2.93
C ARG A 216 28.69 2.85 2.20
N ALA A 217 28.22 1.84 1.48
CA ALA A 217 29.08 0.90 0.75
C ALA A 217 29.56 1.48 -0.61
N GLU A 218 28.89 2.49 -1.15
CA GLU A 218 29.20 3.10 -2.45
C GLU A 218 30.26 4.23 -2.54
N PRO A 219 31.03 4.64 -1.50
CA PRO A 219 32.13 5.60 -1.71
C PRO A 219 33.50 5.02 -2.14
N THR A 220 33.65 3.72 -2.42
CA THR A 220 35.02 3.11 -2.53
C THR A 220 35.33 2.36 -3.83
N SER A 221 34.39 2.21 -4.78
CA SER A 221 34.64 1.42 -6.01
C SER A 221 35.20 2.22 -7.19
N LEU A 222 35.36 3.55 -7.08
CA LEU A 222 35.94 4.38 -8.15
C LEU A 222 37.46 4.58 -8.04
N ALA A 223 38.12 4.00 -7.02
CA ALA A 223 39.56 4.17 -6.81
C ALA A 223 40.44 3.02 -7.35
N ASN A 224 39.87 1.88 -7.76
CA ASN A 224 40.64 0.71 -8.20
C ASN A 224 40.13 0.16 -9.54
N THR A 225 40.34 0.92 -10.62
CA THR A 225 40.32 0.34 -11.97
C THR A 225 41.33 1.03 -12.89
N GLU A 226 42.61 1.03 -12.47
CA GLU A 226 43.70 0.99 -13.45
C GLU A 226 44.17 -0.47 -13.56
N GLY A 227 44.06 -1.03 -14.77
CA GLY A 227 44.67 -2.31 -15.14
C GLY A 227 43.69 -3.47 -15.34
N VAL A 228 43.35 -3.71 -16.60
CA VAL A 228 43.64 -4.94 -17.37
C VAL A 228 42.58 -5.13 -18.46
N ALA A 229 43.11 -5.44 -19.64
CA ALA A 229 42.46 -5.50 -20.92
C ALA A 229 41.42 -6.63 -21.07
N VAL A 230 40.43 -6.32 -21.92
CA VAL A 230 39.80 -7.16 -22.96
C VAL A 230 40.11 -8.66 -22.90
N GLU A 231 39.08 -9.47 -22.62
CA GLU A 231 38.81 -10.66 -23.43
C GLU A 231 37.32 -11.05 -23.38
N ARG A 232 36.68 -11.06 -24.55
CA ARG A 232 35.35 -11.62 -24.77
C ARG A 232 35.50 -13.13 -24.92
N SER A 233 34.77 -13.90 -24.12
CA SER A 233 34.43 -15.28 -24.45
C SER A 233 32.99 -15.58 -24.10
N LYS A 234 32.24 -16.03 -25.10
CA LYS A 234 30.95 -16.73 -24.98
C LYS A 234 31.21 -17.99 -24.12
N THR A 235 30.32 -18.42 -23.24
CA THR A 235 29.19 -19.31 -23.54
C THR A 235 28.48 -19.60 -22.19
N GLU A 236 27.20 -19.93 -22.29
CA GLU A 236 26.35 -20.64 -21.31
C GLU A 236 25.31 -19.86 -20.52
N LYS A 237 24.15 -20.54 -20.49
CA LYS A 237 22.86 -20.21 -19.91
C LYS A 237 22.96 -20.23 -18.39
N ASP A 238 22.29 -19.29 -17.73
CA ASP A 238 21.34 -19.61 -16.67
C ASP A 238 20.49 -18.39 -16.35
N GLU A 239 19.26 -18.67 -15.95
CA GLU A 239 18.25 -17.74 -15.48
C GLU A 239 18.77 -16.99 -14.26
N ASP A 240 18.75 -15.65 -14.28
CA ASP A 240 18.62 -14.92 -13.03
C ASP A 240 17.89 -13.59 -13.21
N ILE A 241 16.78 -13.51 -12.48
CA ILE A 241 15.97 -12.32 -12.27
C ILE A 241 16.64 -11.56 -11.13
N THR A 242 17.04 -10.32 -11.36
CA THR A 242 16.99 -9.16 -10.44
C THR A 242 18.19 -8.23 -10.61
N ALA A 243 17.86 -6.93 -10.65
CA ALA A 243 18.68 -5.74 -10.34
C ALA A 243 18.57 -4.71 -11.47
N GLY A 244 17.42 -4.06 -11.55
CA GLY A 244 17.18 -2.96 -12.47
C GLY A 244 16.33 -1.90 -11.80
N THR A 245 16.99 -0.80 -11.40
CA THR A 245 16.39 0.54 -11.27
C THR A 245 15.51 0.81 -10.04
N ALA A 246 16.11 0.72 -8.86
CA ALA A 246 15.67 1.53 -7.71
C ALA A 246 16.23 2.95 -7.85
N ASN A 247 15.70 3.75 -8.79
CA ASN A 247 15.96 5.20 -8.78
C ASN A 247 14.85 5.97 -9.48
N ASN A 248 13.76 6.24 -8.75
CA ASN A 248 12.90 7.42 -8.88
C ASN A 248 11.87 7.41 -7.74
N GLN A 249 12.35 7.49 -6.51
CA GLN A 249 11.51 7.92 -5.39
C GLN A 249 11.53 9.45 -5.35
N ALA A 250 10.64 10.08 -6.11
CA ALA A 250 10.21 11.43 -5.80
C ALA A 250 9.65 11.42 -4.36
N LYS A 251 10.26 12.24 -3.50
CA LYS A 251 9.87 12.47 -2.10
C LYS A 251 8.35 12.68 -1.98
N HIS A 252 7.63 11.68 -1.47
CA HIS A 252 6.42 11.95 -0.71
C HIS A 252 6.81 12.03 0.76
N THR A 253 7.37 13.17 1.16
CA THR A 253 7.21 13.62 2.55
C THR A 253 5.70 13.77 2.79
N PRO A 254 5.09 13.07 3.77
CA PRO A 254 3.71 13.32 4.13
C PRO A 254 3.59 14.80 4.49
N ASP A 255 2.70 15.50 3.79
CA ASP A 255 2.40 16.91 4.08
C ASP A 255 1.99 17.03 5.56
N PRO A 256 2.79 17.70 6.41
CA PRO A 256 2.50 17.84 7.84
C PRO A 256 1.21 18.63 8.11
N SER A 257 0.61 19.27 7.09
CA SER A 257 -0.56 20.12 7.21
C SER A 257 -1.92 19.37 7.15
N ARG A 258 -1.97 18.10 6.72
CA ARG A 258 -3.22 17.31 6.66
C ARG A 258 -3.45 16.55 7.97
N SER A 259 -4.35 17.03 8.82
CA SER A 259 -4.68 16.35 10.08
C SER A 259 -5.37 14.99 9.80
N PRO A 260 -4.87 13.86 10.36
CA PRO A 260 -5.43 12.51 10.11
C PRO A 260 -6.91 12.40 10.49
N PHE A 261 -7.35 13.14 11.51
CA PHE A 261 -8.75 13.20 11.92
C PHE A 261 -9.69 13.81 10.86
N LYS A 262 -9.25 14.81 10.11
CA LYS A 262 -10.07 15.44 9.06
C LYS A 262 -10.28 14.49 7.88
N THR A 263 -9.24 13.76 7.48
CA THR A 263 -9.32 12.74 6.43
C THR A 263 -10.23 11.59 6.84
N LEU A 264 -10.10 11.10 8.07
CA LEU A 264 -10.99 10.08 8.64
C LEU A 264 -12.46 10.52 8.64
N ALA A 265 -12.71 11.75 9.09
CA ALA A 265 -14.05 12.34 9.10
C ALA A 265 -14.62 12.54 7.68
N GLN A 266 -13.77 12.83 6.69
CA GLN A 266 -14.18 12.94 5.30
C GLN A 266 -14.56 11.58 4.70
N LEU A 267 -13.79 10.53 4.99
CA LEU A 267 -14.12 9.16 4.55
C LEU A 267 -15.42 8.66 5.18
N LEU A 268 -15.60 8.85 6.48
CA LEU A 268 -16.83 8.45 7.19
C LEU A 268 -18.07 9.26 6.77
N ARG A 269 -17.92 10.38 6.06
CA ARG A 269 -19.04 11.12 5.46
C ARG A 269 -19.49 10.55 4.12
N GLN A 270 -18.68 9.69 3.48
CA GLN A 270 -19.03 9.11 2.20
C GLN A 270 -19.99 7.91 2.40
N PRO A 271 -21.23 7.96 1.86
CA PRO A 271 -22.21 6.89 2.05
C PRO A 271 -21.77 5.57 1.41
N ARG A 272 -21.01 5.64 0.32
CA ARG A 272 -20.44 4.46 -0.38
C ARG A 272 -19.48 3.70 0.52
N PHE A 273 -18.56 4.43 1.14
CA PHE A 273 -17.58 3.88 2.06
C PHE A 273 -18.23 3.29 3.31
N LEU A 274 -19.22 3.99 3.89
CA LEU A 274 -20.01 3.47 5.01
C LEU A 274 -20.75 2.17 4.66
N ALA A 275 -21.32 2.05 3.46
CA ALA A 275 -21.98 0.83 3.02
C ALA A 275 -21.00 -0.34 2.87
N ALA A 276 -19.77 -0.08 2.40
CA ALA A 276 -18.73 -1.09 2.32
C ALA A 276 -18.23 -1.54 3.72
N LEU A 277 -18.10 -0.60 4.66
CA LEU A 277 -17.80 -0.92 6.07
C LEU A 277 -18.93 -1.73 6.72
N TRP A 278 -20.20 -1.36 6.48
CA TRP A 278 -21.36 -2.13 6.97
C TRP A 278 -21.37 -3.55 6.41
N GLY A 279 -21.16 -3.71 5.11
CA GLY A 279 -21.10 -5.03 4.49
C GLY A 279 -19.95 -5.89 5.06
N THR A 280 -18.79 -5.28 5.33
CA THR A 280 -17.66 -5.95 5.99
C THR A 280 -18.02 -6.39 7.41
N PHE A 281 -18.65 -5.51 8.19
CA PHE A 281 -19.12 -5.83 9.54
C PHE A 281 -20.08 -7.02 9.54
N VAL A 282 -21.06 -7.03 8.64
CA VAL A 282 -22.05 -8.12 8.53
C VAL A 282 -21.41 -9.43 8.07
N GLN A 283 -20.48 -9.36 7.13
CA GLN A 283 -19.75 -10.53 6.66
C GLN A 283 -18.93 -11.18 7.79
N ALA A 284 -18.20 -10.38 8.56
CA ALA A 284 -17.46 -10.86 9.74
C ALA A 284 -18.40 -11.41 10.83
N LEU A 285 -19.53 -10.75 11.05
CA LEU A 285 -20.58 -11.18 11.98
C LEU A 285 -21.12 -12.57 11.62
N ILE A 286 -21.49 -12.81 10.36
CA ILE A 286 -22.02 -14.11 9.93
C ILE A 286 -20.96 -15.20 10.10
N ASN A 287 -19.73 -14.95 9.66
CA ASN A 287 -18.66 -15.94 9.74
C ASN A 287 -18.38 -16.34 11.19
N THR A 288 -18.22 -15.37 12.08
CA THR A 288 -17.93 -15.63 13.50
C THR A 288 -19.13 -16.15 14.29
N ALA A 289 -20.36 -15.81 13.88
CA ALA A 289 -21.58 -16.44 14.41
C ALA A 289 -21.57 -17.95 14.12
N LEU A 290 -21.31 -18.34 12.86
CA LEU A 290 -21.22 -19.74 12.46
C LEU A 290 -20.07 -20.47 13.18
N GLU A 291 -18.90 -19.84 13.33
CA GLU A 291 -17.77 -20.39 14.10
C GLU A 291 -18.14 -20.69 15.56
N SER A 292 -18.97 -19.84 16.19
CA SER A 292 -19.40 -20.05 17.57
C SER A 292 -20.44 -21.17 17.74
N THR A 293 -21.20 -21.49 16.69
CA THR A 293 -22.34 -22.42 16.80
C THR A 293 -22.10 -23.78 16.13
N LEU A 294 -21.37 -23.83 15.01
CA LEU A 294 -21.22 -25.04 14.19
C LEU A 294 -20.54 -26.20 14.91
N PRO A 295 -19.42 -26.03 15.64
CA PRO A 295 -18.78 -27.14 16.35
C PRO A 295 -19.74 -27.82 17.33
N LEU A 296 -20.41 -27.03 18.18
CA LEU A 296 -21.40 -27.53 19.14
C LEU A 296 -22.63 -28.13 18.45
N LEU A 297 -23.12 -27.52 17.36
CA LEU A 297 -24.24 -28.07 16.61
C LEU A 297 -23.96 -29.49 16.11
N THR A 298 -22.78 -29.68 15.50
CA THR A 298 -22.40 -31.00 14.98
C THR A 298 -22.20 -32.03 16.08
N HIS A 299 -21.73 -31.59 17.25
CA HIS A 299 -21.62 -32.45 18.41
C HIS A 299 -23.00 -32.86 18.97
N GLU A 300 -23.88 -31.88 19.21
CA GLU A 300 -25.20 -32.08 19.83
C GLU A 300 -26.17 -32.84 18.93
N ILE A 301 -26.27 -32.48 17.64
CA ILE A 301 -27.23 -33.08 16.71
C ILE A 301 -26.68 -34.39 16.15
N PHE A 302 -25.43 -34.41 15.68
CA PHE A 302 -24.89 -35.55 14.95
C PHE A 302 -24.04 -36.50 15.80
N GLY A 303 -23.67 -36.13 17.02
CA GLY A 303 -22.72 -36.88 17.84
C GLY A 303 -21.31 -36.87 17.26
N TRP A 304 -20.97 -35.84 16.47
CA TRP A 304 -19.63 -35.74 15.89
C TRP A 304 -18.59 -35.40 16.94
N ASP A 305 -17.41 -35.99 16.78
CA ASP A 305 -16.24 -35.70 17.59
C ASP A 305 -15.53 -34.43 17.07
N SER A 306 -14.40 -34.11 17.69
CA SER A 306 -13.54 -33.00 17.27
C SER A 306 -13.13 -33.02 15.79
N ILE A 307 -13.01 -34.21 15.18
CA ILE A 307 -12.65 -34.35 13.76
C ILE A 307 -13.82 -33.86 12.90
N GLY A 308 -15.04 -34.30 13.19
CA GLY A 308 -16.24 -33.81 12.51
C GLY A 308 -16.46 -32.31 12.70
N ALA A 309 -16.24 -31.80 13.92
CA ALA A 309 -16.32 -30.38 14.24
C ALA A 309 -15.29 -29.51 13.49
N GLY A 310 -14.12 -30.07 13.16
CA GLY A 310 -13.13 -29.41 12.29
C GLY A 310 -13.49 -29.48 10.80
N LEU A 311 -13.96 -30.65 10.33
CA LEU A 311 -14.29 -30.90 8.93
C LEU A 311 -15.50 -30.10 8.43
N ILE A 312 -16.44 -29.73 9.32
CA ILE A 312 -17.65 -29.01 8.93
C ILE A 312 -17.37 -27.60 8.36
N PHE A 313 -16.20 -27.03 8.66
CA PHE A 313 -15.78 -25.75 8.08
C PHE A 313 -15.32 -25.87 6.62
N LEU A 314 -14.96 -27.06 6.13
CA LEU A 314 -14.53 -27.23 4.73
C LEU A 314 -15.60 -26.82 3.71
N PRO A 315 -16.86 -27.28 3.81
CA PRO A 315 -17.94 -26.80 2.95
C PRO A 315 -18.11 -25.28 2.96
N LEU A 316 -17.89 -24.63 4.10
CA LEU A 316 -18.04 -23.17 4.24
C LEU A 316 -16.86 -22.41 3.61
N ILE A 317 -15.63 -22.90 3.75
CA ILE A 317 -14.41 -22.17 3.39
C ILE A 317 -13.94 -22.49 1.98
N LEU A 318 -14.06 -23.74 1.52
CA LEU A 318 -13.55 -24.17 0.22
C LEU A 318 -14.08 -23.31 -0.95
N PRO A 319 -15.35 -22.85 -0.97
CA PRO A 319 -15.84 -21.96 -2.01
C PRO A 319 -15.12 -20.60 -2.09
N SER A 320 -14.44 -20.13 -1.05
CA SER A 320 -13.68 -18.87 -1.08
C SER A 320 -12.54 -18.89 -2.10
N PHE A 321 -12.06 -20.08 -2.48
CA PHE A 321 -11.06 -20.26 -3.54
C PHE A 321 -11.61 -19.98 -4.95
N LEU A 322 -12.93 -19.83 -5.11
CA LEU A 322 -13.56 -19.30 -6.32
C LEU A 322 -13.38 -17.78 -6.47
N GLY A 323 -12.70 -17.14 -5.50
CA GLY A 323 -12.39 -15.70 -5.49
C GLY A 323 -11.86 -15.13 -6.81
N PRO A 324 -10.92 -15.76 -7.54
CA PRO A 324 -10.47 -15.26 -8.84
C PRO A 324 -11.59 -15.20 -9.89
N LEU A 325 -12.49 -16.19 -9.89
CA LEU A 325 -13.63 -16.23 -10.81
C LEU A 325 -14.66 -15.15 -10.45
N VAL A 326 -14.94 -14.99 -9.16
CA VAL A 326 -15.75 -13.89 -8.63
C VAL A 326 -15.15 -12.54 -9.00
N GLY A 327 -13.82 -12.39 -8.88
CA GLY A 327 -13.08 -11.19 -9.28
C GLY A 327 -13.24 -10.87 -10.76
N MET A 328 -13.05 -11.84 -11.65
CA MET A 328 -13.26 -11.66 -13.11
C MET A 328 -14.69 -11.23 -13.45
N ILE A 329 -15.69 -11.75 -12.73
CA ILE A 329 -17.09 -11.35 -12.90
C ILE A 329 -17.30 -9.93 -12.35
N GLY A 330 -16.73 -9.62 -11.18
CA GLY A 330 -16.76 -8.30 -10.56
C GLY A 330 -16.15 -7.21 -11.45
N ASP A 331 -15.04 -7.50 -12.13
CA ASP A 331 -14.40 -6.59 -13.09
C ASP A 331 -15.30 -6.30 -14.30
N ARG A 332 -16.16 -7.24 -14.70
CA ARG A 332 -17.07 -7.11 -15.85
C ARG A 332 -18.37 -6.39 -15.50
N TYR A 333 -18.98 -6.71 -14.35
CA TYR A 333 -20.31 -6.24 -13.97
C TYR A 333 -20.32 -5.18 -12.87
N GLY A 334 -19.15 -4.89 -12.29
CA GLY A 334 -18.98 -3.96 -11.17
C GLY A 334 -19.25 -4.62 -9.80
N PRO A 335 -18.66 -4.06 -8.72
CA PRO A 335 -18.72 -4.64 -7.37
C PRO A 335 -20.14 -4.65 -6.78
N LYS A 336 -20.96 -3.64 -7.14
CA LYS A 336 -22.32 -3.44 -6.64
C LYS A 336 -23.20 -4.68 -6.78
N TRP A 337 -23.35 -5.16 -8.02
CA TRP A 337 -24.27 -6.25 -8.32
C TRP A 337 -23.81 -7.56 -7.70
N LEU A 338 -22.49 -7.77 -7.61
CA LEU A 338 -21.91 -8.96 -7.04
C LEU A 338 -22.11 -9.03 -5.52
N ALA A 339 -21.80 -7.94 -4.80
CA ALA A 339 -22.01 -7.85 -3.36
C ALA A 339 -23.50 -7.91 -2.99
N SER A 340 -24.35 -7.21 -3.76
CA SER A 340 -25.80 -7.21 -3.57
C SER A 340 -26.42 -8.60 -3.78
N PHE A 341 -26.02 -9.28 -4.86
CA PHE A 341 -26.39 -10.66 -5.11
C PHE A 341 -25.90 -11.57 -3.99
N GLY A 342 -24.66 -11.38 -3.52
CA GLY A 342 -24.10 -12.11 -2.40
C GLY A 342 -24.97 -12.05 -1.15
N PHE A 343 -25.38 -10.86 -0.69
CA PHE A 343 -26.25 -10.71 0.47
C PHE A 343 -27.66 -11.30 0.25
N LEU A 344 -28.32 -10.93 -0.85
CA LEU A 344 -29.68 -11.42 -1.11
C LEU A 344 -29.72 -12.95 -1.27
N PHE A 345 -28.74 -13.50 -2.00
CA PHE A 345 -28.68 -14.94 -2.27
C PHE A 345 -28.13 -15.75 -1.08
N ALA A 346 -27.36 -15.14 -0.17
CA ALA A 346 -26.96 -15.79 1.10
C ALA A 346 -28.17 -16.06 2.02
N THR A 347 -29.19 -15.18 1.98
CA THR A 347 -30.37 -15.26 2.85
C THR A 347 -31.04 -16.64 2.88
N PRO A 348 -31.45 -17.25 1.75
CA PRO A 348 -32.08 -18.56 1.76
C PRO A 348 -31.16 -19.65 2.34
N PHE A 349 -29.84 -19.62 2.07
CA PHE A 349 -28.94 -20.62 2.63
C PHE A 349 -28.81 -20.51 4.14
N VAL A 350 -28.66 -19.28 4.66
CA VAL A 350 -28.54 -19.02 6.10
C VAL A 350 -29.86 -19.34 6.83
N VAL A 351 -31.01 -18.97 6.27
CA VAL A 351 -32.32 -19.29 6.86
C VAL A 351 -32.56 -20.80 6.87
N CYS A 352 -32.30 -21.48 5.76
CA CYS A 352 -32.52 -22.93 5.64
C CYS A 352 -31.62 -23.76 6.55
N LEU A 353 -30.56 -23.19 7.15
CA LEU A 353 -29.81 -23.87 8.21
C LEU A 353 -30.72 -24.32 9.36
N MET A 354 -31.83 -23.60 9.59
CA MET A 354 -32.83 -23.95 10.60
C MET A 354 -33.47 -25.33 10.41
N PHE A 355 -33.43 -25.90 9.20
CA PHE A 355 -34.02 -27.21 8.89
C PHE A 355 -33.10 -28.38 9.24
N VAL A 356 -31.88 -28.11 9.73
CA VAL A 356 -30.97 -29.14 10.22
C VAL A 356 -31.33 -29.40 11.69
N ASP A 357 -32.16 -30.40 11.94
CA ASP A 357 -32.73 -30.67 13.27
C ASP A 357 -32.52 -32.10 13.76
N LYS A 358 -32.26 -33.06 12.86
CA LYS A 358 -32.20 -34.49 13.17
C LYS A 358 -30.87 -35.12 12.80
N ASN A 359 -30.51 -36.20 13.49
CA ASN A 359 -29.34 -37.01 13.14
C ASN A 359 -29.61 -37.95 11.94
N THR A 360 -29.95 -37.39 10.78
CA THR A 360 -30.12 -38.16 9.54
C THR A 360 -28.97 -37.92 8.57
N ILE A 361 -28.79 -38.82 7.59
CA ILE A 361 -27.83 -38.60 6.50
C ILE A 361 -28.29 -37.41 5.63
N GLN A 362 -29.59 -37.20 5.49
CA GLN A 362 -30.16 -36.10 4.73
C GLN A 362 -29.81 -34.75 5.36
N ASP A 363 -29.95 -34.61 6.68
CA ASP A 363 -29.60 -33.40 7.42
C ASP A 363 -28.10 -33.09 7.33
N LYS A 364 -27.24 -34.11 7.37
CA LYS A 364 -25.78 -33.95 7.18
C LYS A 364 -25.44 -33.43 5.78
N ILE A 365 -26.07 -33.99 4.74
CA ILE A 365 -25.89 -33.55 3.35
C ILE A 365 -26.46 -32.14 3.17
N LEU A 366 -27.63 -31.87 3.74
CA LEU A 366 -28.29 -30.56 3.71
C LEU A 366 -27.39 -29.50 4.36
N LEU A 367 -26.86 -29.74 5.55
CA LEU A 367 -25.94 -28.82 6.23
C LEU A 367 -24.73 -28.49 5.35
N CYS A 368 -24.06 -29.51 4.81
CA CYS A 368 -22.91 -29.31 3.93
C CYS A 368 -23.28 -28.52 2.66
N GLY A 369 -24.41 -28.83 2.01
CA GLY A 369 -24.87 -28.12 0.82
C GLY A 369 -25.22 -26.65 1.10
N LEU A 370 -25.87 -26.38 2.23
CA LEU A 370 -26.18 -25.03 2.67
C LEU A 370 -24.90 -24.23 2.99
N LEU A 371 -23.94 -24.84 3.69
CA LEU A 371 -22.66 -24.21 3.99
C LEU A 371 -21.84 -23.91 2.73
N VAL A 372 -21.88 -24.77 1.70
CA VAL A 372 -21.31 -24.44 0.37
C VAL A 372 -21.97 -23.20 -0.22
N GLY A 373 -23.31 -23.11 -0.17
CA GLY A 373 -24.04 -21.92 -0.62
C GLY A 373 -23.68 -20.65 0.15
N VAL A 374 -23.55 -20.73 1.47
CA VAL A 374 -23.05 -19.64 2.31
C VAL A 374 -21.61 -19.27 1.93
N GLY A 375 -20.73 -20.25 1.71
CA GLY A 375 -19.34 -20.01 1.31
C GLY A 375 -19.23 -19.29 -0.04
N ILE A 376 -19.99 -19.73 -1.06
CA ILE A 376 -20.02 -19.10 -2.39
C ILE A 376 -20.49 -17.65 -2.27
N THR A 377 -21.56 -17.40 -1.51
CA THR A 377 -22.12 -16.06 -1.36
C THR A 377 -21.22 -15.14 -0.55
N MET A 378 -20.53 -15.66 0.47
CA MET A 378 -19.49 -14.90 1.21
C MET A 378 -18.31 -14.53 0.30
N ALA A 379 -17.89 -15.40 -0.62
CA ALA A 379 -16.86 -15.08 -1.61
C ALA A 379 -17.30 -13.92 -2.53
N CYS A 380 -18.57 -13.90 -2.94
CA CYS A 380 -19.19 -12.82 -3.73
C CYS A 380 -19.35 -11.50 -2.96
N ILE A 381 -19.23 -11.51 -1.62
CA ILE A 381 -19.28 -10.30 -0.78
C ILE A 381 -17.87 -9.77 -0.53
N PHE A 382 -16.94 -10.64 -0.06
CA PHE A 382 -15.63 -10.23 0.44
C PHE A 382 -14.78 -9.47 -0.59
N GLY A 383 -14.61 -10.04 -1.79
CA GLY A 383 -13.77 -9.44 -2.83
C GLY A 383 -14.28 -8.07 -3.30
N PRO A 384 -15.55 -7.96 -3.71
CA PRO A 384 -16.14 -6.69 -4.15
C PRO A 384 -16.15 -5.59 -3.10
N LEU A 385 -16.44 -5.90 -1.84
CA LEU A 385 -16.43 -4.89 -0.78
C LEU A 385 -15.02 -4.37 -0.49
N MET A 386 -14.01 -5.26 -0.51
CA MET A 386 -12.60 -4.87 -0.40
C MET A 386 -12.15 -3.96 -1.55
N ALA A 387 -12.60 -4.25 -2.78
CA ALA A 387 -12.35 -3.38 -3.93
C ALA A 387 -13.03 -2.01 -3.78
N GLU A 388 -14.28 -1.97 -3.30
CA GLU A 388 -15.03 -0.72 -3.07
C GLU A 388 -14.35 0.18 -2.03
N ILE A 389 -13.81 -0.40 -0.95
CA ILE A 389 -13.02 0.34 0.07
C ILE A 389 -11.79 0.99 -0.58
N THR A 390 -11.06 0.22 -1.40
CA THR A 390 -9.88 0.74 -2.11
C THR A 390 -10.27 1.85 -3.09
N TRP A 391 -11.35 1.68 -3.86
CA TRP A 391 -11.82 2.65 -4.84
C TRP A 391 -12.45 3.90 -4.23
N SER A 392 -13.08 3.81 -3.06
CA SER A 392 -13.63 4.99 -2.38
C SER A 392 -12.56 5.98 -1.92
N VAL A 393 -11.31 5.53 -1.85
CA VAL A 393 -10.16 6.29 -1.35
C VAL A 393 -9.25 6.72 -2.49
N GLN A 394 -9.16 5.93 -3.57
CA GLN A 394 -8.45 6.34 -4.78
C GLN A 394 -9.28 7.42 -5.51
N GLY A 395 -8.75 8.65 -5.57
CA GLY A 395 -9.33 9.71 -6.41
C GLY A 395 -9.40 9.31 -7.89
N GLU A 396 -10.21 10.00 -8.68
CA GLU A 396 -10.48 9.67 -10.10
C GLU A 396 -9.21 9.57 -10.98
N ASP A 397 -8.10 10.19 -10.54
CA ASP A 397 -6.80 10.19 -11.22
C ASP A 397 -5.79 9.15 -10.67
N GLY A 398 -6.15 8.36 -9.65
CA GLY A 398 -5.27 7.36 -9.02
C GLY A 398 -4.07 7.93 -8.25
N THR A 399 -4.04 9.24 -8.02
CA THR A 399 -2.88 10.00 -7.51
C THR A 399 -2.94 10.35 -6.01
N GLU A 400 -4.05 10.14 -5.29
CA GLU A 400 -4.10 10.48 -3.86
C GLU A 400 -3.56 9.37 -2.92
N GLY A 401 -2.44 9.73 -2.27
CA GLY A 401 -2.05 9.39 -0.90
C GLY A 401 -2.11 7.94 -0.41
N ALA A 402 -0.98 7.22 -0.45
CA ALA A 402 -0.80 5.94 0.26
C ALA A 402 -1.24 5.99 1.74
N GLY A 403 -1.14 7.15 2.39
CA GLY A 403 -1.63 7.38 3.76
C GLY A 403 -3.15 7.34 3.93
N GLN A 404 -3.94 7.73 2.92
CA GLN A 404 -5.40 7.62 2.97
C GLN A 404 -5.86 6.16 2.82
N ILE A 405 -5.18 5.40 1.96
CA ILE A 405 -5.43 3.96 1.76
C ILE A 405 -5.18 3.18 3.05
N ALA A 406 -4.08 3.46 3.76
CA ALA A 406 -3.79 2.84 5.05
C ALA A 406 -4.88 3.13 6.10
N GLN A 407 -5.36 4.38 6.18
CA GLN A 407 -6.45 4.77 7.09
C GLN A 407 -7.77 4.04 6.75
N ALA A 408 -8.08 3.87 5.47
CA ALA A 408 -9.26 3.14 5.03
C ALA A 408 -9.19 1.64 5.37
N TYR A 409 -8.03 1.01 5.21
CA TYR A 409 -7.81 -0.36 5.70
C TYR A 409 -7.86 -0.45 7.24
N GLY A 410 -7.45 0.60 7.96
CA GLY A 410 -7.67 0.71 9.40
C GLY A 410 -9.16 0.67 9.77
N LEU A 411 -10.00 1.44 9.07
CA LEU A 411 -11.45 1.44 9.26
C LEU A 411 -12.10 0.11 8.84
N TYR A 412 -11.61 -0.52 7.77
CA TYR A 412 -12.00 -1.88 7.38
C TYR A 412 -11.75 -2.88 8.52
N ASN A 413 -10.53 -2.88 9.08
CA ASN A 413 -10.17 -3.77 10.19
C ASN A 413 -11.06 -3.52 11.40
N MET A 414 -11.40 -2.26 11.72
CA MET A 414 -12.36 -1.96 12.80
C MET A 414 -13.76 -2.50 12.50
N ALA A 415 -14.26 -2.36 11.27
CA ALA A 415 -15.56 -2.90 10.88
C ALA A 415 -15.59 -4.43 10.99
N TYR A 416 -14.55 -5.10 10.48
CA TYR A 416 -14.37 -6.55 10.62
C TYR A 416 -14.34 -6.97 12.11
N SER A 417 -13.55 -6.26 12.93
CA SER A 417 -13.44 -6.54 14.37
C SER A 417 -14.76 -6.36 15.12
N GLY A 418 -15.54 -5.33 14.76
CA GLY A 418 -16.89 -5.14 15.30
C GLY A 418 -17.81 -6.30 14.95
N GLY A 419 -17.73 -6.80 13.72
CA GLY A 419 -18.47 -7.99 13.30
C GLY A 419 -18.04 -9.22 14.10
N SER A 420 -16.73 -9.43 14.28
CA SER A 420 -16.18 -10.54 15.09
C SER A 420 -16.54 -10.47 16.58
N LEU A 421 -16.84 -9.28 17.12
CA LEU A 421 -17.38 -9.11 18.46
C LEU A 421 -18.86 -9.51 18.52
N VAL A 422 -19.66 -9.00 17.58
CA VAL A 422 -21.13 -9.15 17.61
C VAL A 422 -21.58 -10.54 17.13
N GLY A 423 -20.88 -11.15 16.18
CA GLY A 423 -21.22 -12.44 15.58
C GLY A 423 -21.39 -13.57 16.59
N PRO A 424 -20.40 -13.87 17.45
CA PRO A 424 -20.52 -14.92 18.45
C PRO A 424 -21.64 -14.66 19.46
N ILE A 425 -21.91 -13.39 19.78
CA ILE A 425 -23.02 -13.02 20.67
C ILE A 425 -24.35 -13.31 19.97
N LEU A 426 -24.54 -12.84 18.73
CA LEU A 426 -25.79 -13.05 18.00
C LEU A 426 -26.02 -14.51 17.65
N GLY A 427 -25.02 -15.24 17.17
CA GLY A 427 -25.16 -16.66 16.85
C GLY A 427 -25.29 -17.51 18.11
N GLY A 428 -24.34 -17.37 19.01
CA GLY A 428 -24.21 -18.25 20.15
C GLY A 428 -25.20 -17.99 21.29
N PHE A 429 -25.51 -16.73 21.65
CA PHE A 429 -26.51 -16.48 22.69
C PHE A 429 -27.92 -16.77 22.20
N VAL A 430 -28.22 -16.51 20.93
CA VAL A 430 -29.52 -16.91 20.34
C VAL A 430 -29.65 -18.42 20.32
N LYS A 431 -28.57 -19.15 20.02
CA LYS A 431 -28.57 -20.61 20.13
C LYS A 431 -28.85 -21.06 21.57
N ASP A 432 -28.18 -20.46 22.54
CA ASP A 432 -28.31 -20.77 23.97
C ASP A 432 -29.73 -20.48 24.51
N SER A 433 -30.32 -19.35 24.12
CA SER A 433 -31.63 -18.91 24.64
C SER A 433 -32.83 -19.49 23.89
N SER A 434 -32.69 -19.74 22.58
CA SER A 434 -33.83 -19.95 21.67
C SER A 434 -33.58 -21.04 20.62
N GLY A 435 -32.45 -21.75 20.71
CA GLY A 435 -32.14 -22.91 19.87
C GLY A 435 -31.63 -22.58 18.47
N TRP A 436 -31.14 -23.62 17.79
CA TRP A 436 -30.51 -23.54 16.47
C TRP A 436 -31.42 -22.94 15.39
N GLY A 437 -32.70 -23.31 15.39
CA GLY A 437 -33.65 -22.78 14.41
C GLY A 437 -33.73 -21.24 14.44
N THR A 438 -33.58 -20.65 15.63
CA THR A 438 -33.61 -19.19 15.82
C THR A 438 -32.37 -18.49 15.27
N VAL A 439 -31.22 -19.16 15.29
CA VAL A 439 -29.98 -18.65 14.69
C VAL A 439 -30.13 -18.47 13.18
N GLY A 440 -30.70 -19.46 12.48
CA GLY A 440 -30.85 -19.42 11.03
C GLY A 440 -31.65 -18.21 10.53
N TRP A 441 -32.85 -17.99 11.09
CA TRP A 441 -33.68 -16.85 10.64
C TRP A 441 -33.18 -15.50 11.16
N SER A 442 -32.61 -15.42 12.36
CA SER A 442 -32.06 -14.16 12.89
C SER A 442 -30.86 -13.68 12.07
N LEU A 443 -29.91 -14.57 11.74
CA LEU A 443 -28.82 -14.25 10.81
C LEU A 443 -29.36 -13.93 9.41
N GLY A 444 -30.36 -14.69 8.93
CA GLY A 444 -31.03 -14.43 7.66
C GLY A 444 -31.60 -13.01 7.54
N ILE A 445 -32.24 -12.50 8.58
CA ILE A 445 -32.73 -11.10 8.63
C ILE A 445 -31.57 -10.12 8.50
N VAL A 446 -30.48 -10.33 9.26
CA VAL A 446 -29.30 -9.45 9.20
C VAL A 446 -28.72 -9.43 7.78
N VAL A 447 -28.58 -10.59 7.14
CA VAL A 447 -28.06 -10.71 5.77
C VAL A 447 -28.99 -9.99 4.77
N PHE A 448 -30.29 -10.26 4.83
CA PHE A 448 -31.28 -9.69 3.93
C PHE A 448 -31.34 -8.17 4.02
N VAL A 449 -31.43 -7.63 5.24
CA VAL A 449 -31.46 -6.18 5.51
C VAL A 449 -30.16 -5.53 5.04
N SER A 450 -29.02 -6.21 5.16
CA SER A 450 -27.71 -5.70 4.73
C SER A 450 -27.55 -5.66 3.21
N GLY A 451 -28.38 -6.39 2.47
CA GLY A 451 -28.51 -6.23 1.02
C GLY A 451 -28.98 -4.82 0.63
N ILE A 452 -29.82 -4.17 1.43
CA ILE A 452 -30.40 -2.85 1.14
C ILE A 452 -29.34 -1.75 1.02
N PRO A 453 -28.50 -1.44 2.03
CA PRO A 453 -27.46 -0.42 1.91
C PRO A 453 -26.44 -0.78 0.84
N THR A 454 -26.17 -2.07 0.63
CA THR A 454 -25.29 -2.53 -0.45
C THR A 454 -25.86 -2.14 -1.81
N ILE A 455 -27.13 -2.44 -2.08
CA ILE A 455 -27.81 -2.10 -3.35
C ILE A 455 -27.91 -0.58 -3.54
N LEU A 456 -28.19 0.17 -2.47
CA LEU A 456 -28.42 1.62 -2.55
C LEU A 456 -27.11 2.39 -2.74
N TYR A 457 -26.03 1.99 -2.07
CA TYR A 457 -24.85 2.83 -1.91
C TYR A 457 -23.55 2.22 -2.41
N THR A 458 -23.44 0.91 -2.66
CA THR A 458 -22.22 0.35 -3.27
C THR A 458 -22.25 0.52 -4.79
N GLY A 459 -21.07 0.76 -5.38
CA GLY A 459 -20.90 0.91 -6.82
C GLY A 459 -20.30 2.26 -7.22
N GLY A 460 -19.19 2.20 -7.96
CA GLY A 460 -18.70 3.32 -8.77
C GLY A 460 -19.59 3.60 -9.97
N PRO A 461 -19.33 4.67 -10.75
CA PRO A 461 -20.13 4.99 -11.92
C PRO A 461 -20.16 3.75 -12.81
N LEU A 462 -21.35 3.18 -12.96
CA LEU A 462 -21.61 2.27 -14.04
C LEU A 462 -21.18 3.01 -15.31
N LYS A 463 -20.25 2.45 -16.08
CA LYS A 463 -20.25 2.70 -17.53
C LYS A 463 -21.47 1.98 -18.09
N TRP A 464 -22.65 2.45 -17.72
CA TRP A 464 -23.90 2.11 -18.36
C TRP A 464 -23.87 2.80 -19.72
N ASN A 465 -23.55 2.03 -20.75
CA ASN A 465 -23.69 2.45 -22.14
C ASN A 465 -25.19 2.55 -22.50
N GLY A 466 -25.92 3.50 -21.93
CA GLY A 466 -27.35 3.57 -22.18
C GLY A 466 -28.14 4.65 -21.44
N ALA A 467 -27.68 5.91 -21.43
CA ALA A 467 -28.59 7.05 -21.19
C ALA A 467 -27.93 8.39 -21.59
N SER A 468 -27.76 8.60 -22.89
CA SER A 468 -27.97 9.89 -23.58
C SER A 468 -27.70 9.71 -25.08
N GLN A 469 -28.67 9.14 -25.78
CA GLN A 469 -28.81 9.34 -27.23
C GLN A 469 -29.24 10.79 -27.49
N THR A 470 -28.33 11.74 -27.32
CA THR A 470 -28.47 13.11 -27.87
C THR A 470 -27.10 13.78 -27.97
N SER A 471 -26.16 13.12 -28.63
CA SER A 471 -25.17 13.82 -29.47
C SER A 471 -24.53 12.77 -30.36
N LYS A 472 -24.74 12.91 -31.68
CA LYS A 472 -23.87 12.26 -32.66
C LYS A 472 -22.47 12.88 -32.50
N SER A 473 -21.70 12.46 -31.50
CA SER A 473 -20.26 12.66 -31.55
C SER A 473 -19.74 11.72 -32.61
N HIS A 474 -19.46 12.28 -33.78
CA HIS A 474 -18.58 11.75 -34.78
C HIS A 474 -17.44 10.97 -34.08
N TYR A 475 -17.48 9.64 -34.12
CA TYR A 475 -16.33 8.86 -33.69
C TYR A 475 -15.20 9.23 -34.65
N PRO A 476 -14.08 9.80 -34.16
CA PRO A 476 -12.98 10.16 -35.04
C PRO A 476 -12.48 8.88 -35.72
N ASN A 477 -12.26 8.99 -37.03
CA ASN A 477 -11.79 7.91 -37.88
C ASN A 477 -10.52 7.27 -37.26
N PRO A 478 -10.37 5.93 -37.21
CA PRO A 478 -9.16 5.28 -36.70
C PRO A 478 -7.87 5.77 -37.36
N ILE A 479 -7.95 6.27 -38.60
CA ILE A 479 -6.84 6.91 -39.33
C ILE A 479 -6.38 8.20 -38.62
N MET A 480 -7.30 8.98 -38.07
CA MET A 480 -7.02 10.28 -37.43
C MET A 480 -6.36 10.11 -36.05
N GLU A 481 -6.74 9.09 -35.27
CA GLU A 481 -6.05 8.75 -34.01
C GLU A 481 -4.67 8.13 -34.29
N GLN A 482 -4.48 7.41 -35.40
CA GLN A 482 -3.17 6.94 -35.81
C GLN A 482 -2.23 8.10 -36.18
N GLN A 483 -2.72 9.09 -36.94
CA GLN A 483 -1.99 10.33 -37.21
C GLN A 483 -1.62 11.07 -35.92
N GLN A 484 -2.54 11.17 -34.96
CA GLN A 484 -2.25 11.79 -33.66
C GLN A 484 -1.16 11.04 -32.88
N ILE A 485 -1.17 9.70 -32.90
CA ILE A 485 -0.10 8.90 -32.26
C ILE A 485 1.25 9.16 -32.96
N ASP A 486 1.25 9.22 -34.28
CA ASP A 486 2.47 9.43 -35.06
C ASP A 486 3.04 10.85 -34.83
N GLU A 487 2.19 11.88 -34.75
CA GLU A 487 2.59 13.25 -34.39
C GLU A 487 3.19 13.33 -32.97
N LEU A 488 2.57 12.66 -32.00
CA LEU A 488 3.09 12.60 -30.62
C LEU A 488 4.43 11.87 -30.53
N LEU A 489 4.59 10.77 -31.28
CA LEU A 489 5.86 10.05 -31.35
C LEU A 489 6.94 10.87 -32.04
N GLN A 490 6.60 11.62 -33.08
CA GLN A 490 7.53 12.55 -33.73
C GLN A 490 7.98 13.65 -32.76
N ARG A 491 7.05 14.23 -31.99
CA ARG A 491 7.39 15.20 -30.93
C ARG A 491 8.30 14.59 -29.87
N TYR A 492 8.02 13.36 -29.44
CA TYR A 492 8.86 12.64 -28.47
C TYR A 492 10.28 12.43 -28.99
N LEU A 493 10.43 12.02 -30.27
CA LEU A 493 11.75 11.85 -30.89
C LEU A 493 12.53 13.17 -30.98
N GLY A 494 11.86 14.28 -31.28
CA GLY A 494 12.48 15.62 -31.26
C GLY A 494 12.97 16.01 -29.87
N LEU A 495 12.16 15.79 -28.83
CA LEU A 495 12.56 16.04 -27.44
C LEU A 495 13.71 15.11 -26.99
N LEU A 496 13.71 13.85 -27.43
CA LEU A 496 14.78 12.90 -27.12
C LEU A 496 16.12 13.30 -27.75
N ASP A 497 16.11 13.80 -28.99
CA ASP A 497 17.30 14.35 -29.64
C ASP A 497 17.82 15.58 -28.87
N GLU A 498 16.94 16.53 -28.54
CA GLU A 498 17.30 17.70 -27.73
C GLU A 498 17.88 17.31 -26.37
N TYR A 499 17.25 16.37 -25.66
CA TYR A 499 17.75 15.84 -24.39
C TYR A 499 19.16 15.23 -24.54
N THR A 500 19.38 14.48 -25.61
CA THR A 500 20.66 13.82 -25.87
C THR A 500 21.77 14.84 -26.16
N GLN A 501 21.47 15.87 -26.95
CA GLN A 501 22.39 16.98 -27.25
C GLN A 501 22.72 17.81 -26.00
N LEU A 502 21.72 18.10 -25.16
CA LEU A 502 21.91 18.82 -23.90
C LEU A 502 22.76 18.00 -22.92
N ARG A 503 22.52 16.69 -22.82
CA ARG A 503 23.32 15.79 -21.97
C ARG A 503 24.77 15.70 -22.44
N GLN A 504 25.00 15.65 -23.75
CA GLN A 504 26.35 15.68 -24.33
C GLN A 504 27.05 17.01 -24.04
N SER A 505 26.35 18.13 -24.21
CA SER A 505 26.86 19.48 -23.91
C SER A 505 27.21 19.63 -22.42
N LEU A 506 26.36 19.13 -21.52
CA LEU A 506 26.63 19.12 -20.08
C LEU A 506 27.89 18.32 -19.75
N SER A 507 28.05 17.14 -20.35
CA SER A 507 29.23 16.29 -20.15
C SER A 507 30.52 16.98 -20.64
N GLN A 508 30.46 17.67 -21.78
CA GLN A 508 31.59 18.46 -22.29
C GLN A 508 31.95 19.62 -21.37
N LEU A 509 30.95 20.37 -20.87
CA LEU A 509 31.15 21.45 -19.91
C LEU A 509 31.74 20.93 -18.60
N GLN A 510 31.20 19.84 -18.03
CA GLN A 510 31.72 19.21 -16.81
C GLN A 510 33.18 18.78 -16.96
N SER A 511 33.50 18.08 -18.06
CA SER A 511 34.89 17.70 -18.36
C SER A 511 35.81 18.92 -18.46
N GLY A 512 35.36 19.98 -19.15
CA GLY A 512 36.08 21.25 -19.26
C GLY A 512 36.32 21.90 -17.89
N ILE A 513 35.32 21.93 -17.01
CA ILE A 513 35.43 22.48 -15.66
C ILE A 513 36.53 21.75 -14.88
N TYR A 514 36.48 20.41 -14.83
CA TYR A 514 37.48 19.62 -14.11
C TYR A 514 38.89 19.78 -14.70
N GLN A 515 39.02 19.78 -16.03
CA GLN A 515 40.31 19.99 -16.68
C GLN A 515 40.89 21.37 -16.37
N ASN A 516 40.06 22.41 -16.37
CA ASN A 516 40.49 23.78 -16.09
C ASN A 516 40.84 23.99 -14.60
N ILE A 517 40.12 23.33 -13.68
CA ILE A 517 40.48 23.30 -12.25
C ILE A 517 41.81 22.55 -12.06
N ALA A 518 42.01 21.41 -12.73
CA ALA A 518 43.27 20.67 -12.66
C ALA A 518 44.44 21.49 -13.21
N ARG A 519 44.26 22.22 -14.32
CA ARG A 519 45.25 23.16 -14.85
C ARG A 519 45.56 24.28 -13.87
N ALA A 520 44.55 24.86 -13.22
CA ALA A 520 44.74 25.90 -12.20
C ALA A 520 45.55 25.38 -11.00
N ASN A 521 45.30 24.14 -10.57
CA ASN A 521 46.05 23.46 -9.51
C ASN A 521 47.50 23.17 -9.90
N PHE A 522 47.73 22.77 -11.16
CA PHE A 522 49.07 22.52 -11.68
C PHE A 522 49.89 23.81 -11.81
N SER A 523 49.26 24.91 -12.19
CA SER A 523 49.91 26.23 -12.33
C SER A 523 49.95 27.04 -11.03
N GLY A 524 49.38 26.54 -9.93
CA GLY A 524 49.28 27.26 -8.66
C GLY A 524 50.59 27.33 -7.89
N GLU A 525 50.76 28.37 -7.06
CA GLU A 525 51.89 28.47 -6.13
C GLU A 525 51.88 27.33 -5.10
N ARG A 526 53.07 26.91 -4.63
CA ARG A 526 53.21 25.82 -3.65
C ARG A 526 52.33 26.10 -2.41
N GLY A 527 51.33 25.24 -2.19
CA GLY A 527 50.41 25.33 -1.06
C GLY A 527 48.99 25.79 -1.41
N MET A 528 48.77 26.32 -2.63
CA MET A 528 47.44 26.70 -3.12
C MET A 528 46.79 25.54 -3.90
N ARG A 529 45.61 25.11 -3.46
CA ARG A 529 44.78 24.11 -4.15
C ARG A 529 43.33 24.57 -4.23
N TYR A 530 42.73 24.33 -5.38
CA TYR A 530 41.35 24.60 -5.74
C TYR A 530 40.59 23.28 -5.83
N GLY A 531 39.54 23.11 -5.03
CA GLY A 531 38.77 21.89 -4.97
C GLY A 531 37.79 21.88 -3.80
N GLN A 532 36.99 20.82 -3.69
CA GLN A 532 35.96 20.67 -2.68
C GLN A 532 36.50 20.77 -1.24
N ASP A 533 37.72 20.27 -0.99
CA ASP A 533 38.34 20.24 0.35
C ASP A 533 38.86 21.61 0.83
N HIS A 534 38.85 22.62 -0.03
CA HIS A 534 39.36 23.98 0.26
C HIS A 534 38.25 25.03 0.17
N TYR A 535 36.99 24.60 0.32
CA TYR A 535 35.83 25.49 0.32
C TYR A 535 35.79 26.33 1.61
N ASP A 536 35.87 27.65 1.47
CA ASP A 536 35.69 28.59 2.58
C ASP A 536 34.18 28.85 2.76
N GLU A 537 33.64 28.61 3.96
CA GLU A 537 32.23 28.83 4.30
C GLU A 537 31.76 30.29 4.10
N ARG A 538 32.68 31.22 3.84
CA ARG A 538 32.40 32.60 3.43
C ARG A 538 31.93 32.75 1.96
N MET A 539 32.01 31.71 1.13
CA MET A 539 31.56 31.76 -0.27
C MET A 539 30.05 31.53 -0.39
N GLN A 540 29.33 32.57 -0.81
CA GLN A 540 27.89 32.52 -1.13
C GLN A 540 27.67 32.12 -2.59
N ALA A 541 26.58 31.39 -2.87
CA ALA A 541 26.18 31.07 -4.23
C ALA A 541 25.86 32.36 -5.02
N THR A 542 26.59 32.60 -6.11
CA THR A 542 26.36 33.74 -7.01
C THR A 542 25.07 33.64 -7.83
N ARG A 543 24.48 32.44 -7.89
CA ARG A 543 23.27 32.12 -8.67
C ARG A 543 22.42 31.10 -7.93
N ILE A 544 21.11 31.28 -7.97
CA ILE A 544 20.14 30.36 -7.37
C ILE A 544 19.14 29.95 -8.46
N LEU A 545 18.90 28.65 -8.61
CA LEU A 545 17.84 28.13 -9.46
C LEU A 545 16.56 27.98 -8.64
N THR A 546 15.46 28.55 -9.12
CA THR A 546 14.14 28.41 -8.53
C THR A 546 13.24 27.60 -9.45
N ILE A 547 12.43 26.72 -8.87
CA ILE A 547 11.43 25.94 -9.59
C ILE A 547 10.12 26.70 -9.54
N GLN A 548 9.58 27.06 -10.69
CA GLN A 548 8.26 27.67 -10.84
C GLN A 548 7.33 26.68 -11.56
N GLN A 549 6.02 26.77 -11.33
CA GLN A 549 5.03 26.02 -12.11
C GLN A 549 4.39 26.95 -13.14
N ASN A 550 4.32 26.51 -14.39
CA ASN A 550 3.60 27.22 -15.44
C ASN A 550 2.07 27.07 -15.27
N GLU A 551 1.27 27.82 -16.03
CA GLU A 551 -0.22 27.74 -15.98
C GLU A 551 -0.77 26.32 -16.23
N ASP A 552 -0.03 25.50 -16.98
CA ASP A 552 -0.33 24.08 -17.26
C ASP A 552 0.23 23.09 -16.21
N HIS A 553 0.67 23.58 -15.04
CA HIS A 553 1.32 22.82 -13.95
C HIS A 553 2.68 22.17 -14.26
N ASP A 554 3.26 22.45 -15.42
CA ASP A 554 4.60 21.97 -15.76
C ASP A 554 5.70 22.71 -14.97
N PRO A 555 6.69 22.00 -14.40
CA PRO A 555 7.79 22.63 -13.69
C PRO A 555 8.74 23.33 -14.67
N VAL A 556 8.83 24.66 -14.56
CA VAL A 556 9.76 25.51 -15.30
C VAL A 556 10.86 25.96 -14.35
N PHE A 557 12.11 25.67 -14.71
CA PHE A 557 13.28 26.03 -13.93
C PHE A 557 13.79 27.40 -14.37
N ALA A 558 13.80 28.37 -13.45
CA ALA A 558 14.22 29.74 -13.72
C ALA A 558 15.41 30.12 -12.83
N VAL A 559 16.39 30.82 -13.40
CA VAL A 559 17.53 31.36 -12.65
C VAL A 559 17.08 32.66 -11.97
N VAL A 560 17.34 32.78 -10.66
CA VAL A 560 17.10 33.98 -9.87
C VAL A 560 18.45 34.49 -9.34
N ASP A 561 18.70 35.78 -9.47
CA ASP A 561 19.86 36.42 -8.83
C ASP A 561 19.70 36.37 -7.30
N SER A 562 20.77 36.07 -6.56
CA SER A 562 20.73 35.80 -5.11
C SER A 562 20.00 36.89 -4.30
N PRO A 563 19.21 36.55 -3.25
CA PRO A 563 18.47 37.52 -2.45
C PRO A 563 19.39 38.57 -1.84
N GLN A 564 18.98 39.85 -1.89
CA GLN A 564 19.63 40.94 -1.15
C GLN A 564 19.28 40.84 0.35
N GLU A 565 20.06 40.07 1.12
CA GLU A 565 20.15 40.27 2.57
C GLU A 565 20.85 41.62 2.83
N ASP A 566 20.09 42.73 2.85
CA ASP A 566 20.56 44.03 3.38
C ASP A 566 19.38 45.00 3.70
N GLN A 567 18.13 44.56 3.79
CA GLN A 567 16.97 45.46 4.08
C GLN A 567 16.35 45.32 5.47
N GLU A 568 16.74 44.35 6.30
CA GLU A 568 16.20 44.19 7.66
C GLU A 568 17.09 44.75 8.77
N ALA A 569 18.35 45.08 8.48
CA ALA A 569 19.27 45.66 9.48
C ALA A 569 19.11 47.20 9.64
N GLU A 570 18.78 47.93 8.58
CA GLU A 570 18.67 49.40 8.62
C GLU A 570 17.44 49.94 9.37
N LYS A 571 16.44 49.11 9.67
CA LYS A 571 15.24 49.56 10.41
C LYS A 571 15.37 49.56 11.95
N LYS A 572 16.50 49.12 12.50
CA LYS A 572 16.69 49.02 13.96
C LYS A 572 17.63 50.06 14.58
N GLU A 573 18.33 50.88 13.79
CA GLU A 573 19.28 51.88 14.33
C GLU A 573 18.78 53.33 14.30
N GLU A 574 17.57 53.61 13.80
CA GLU A 574 17.02 54.98 13.73
C GLU A 574 16.30 55.47 15.02
N LYS A 575 16.76 55.03 16.21
CA LYS A 575 16.30 55.60 17.50
C LYS A 575 17.45 55.76 18.50
N GLY A 576 17.93 57.00 18.64
CA GLY A 576 18.88 57.46 19.67
C GLY A 576 19.83 58.50 19.05
N GLU A 577 19.44 59.75 18.94
CA GLU A 577 19.64 60.85 19.93
C GLU A 577 20.83 61.77 19.56
N ASP A 578 20.45 63.00 19.19
CA ASP A 578 20.99 64.33 19.53
C ASP A 578 22.35 64.88 19.02
N LEU A 579 22.17 65.88 18.14
CA LEU A 579 22.88 67.14 17.79
C LEU A 579 23.71 67.86 18.92
N PRO A 580 24.51 68.94 18.68
CA PRO A 580 24.39 69.94 17.60
C PRO A 580 25.67 70.60 16.99
N THR A 581 25.41 71.36 15.88
CA THR A 581 26.01 72.65 15.42
C THR A 581 27.46 72.65 14.88
N GLU A 582 27.85 73.38 13.83
CA GLU A 582 27.41 74.70 13.34
C GLU A 582 27.90 74.95 11.88
N GLU A 583 27.06 75.66 11.10
CA GLU A 583 27.29 76.71 10.07
C GLU A 583 28.53 76.65 9.13
N SER A 584 28.51 76.93 7.83
CA SER A 584 27.77 77.89 6.98
C SER A 584 28.03 77.46 5.50
N GLY A 585 27.11 77.53 4.55
CA GLY A 585 26.73 78.79 3.89
C GLY A 585 27.06 78.77 2.39
N ASP A 586 25.99 78.65 1.60
CA ASP A 586 25.79 79.06 0.20
C ASP A 586 26.17 78.21 -1.03
N SER A 587 25.20 78.23 -1.95
CA SER A 587 25.07 77.55 -3.24
C SER A 587 24.83 78.63 -4.32
N PRO A 588 24.54 78.36 -5.62
CA PRO A 588 24.68 77.16 -6.45
C PRO A 588 25.39 77.45 -7.81
N LYS A 589 25.98 76.44 -8.48
CA LYS A 589 25.87 76.20 -9.95
C LYS A 589 26.74 75.03 -10.45
N SER A 590 26.03 74.01 -10.91
CA SER A 590 26.29 73.08 -12.01
C SER A 590 27.73 72.90 -12.53
N GLY A 591 28.34 71.79 -12.15
CA GLY A 591 29.49 71.19 -12.83
C GLY A 591 29.98 69.96 -12.10
N ALA A 592 29.76 68.78 -12.70
CA ALA A 592 30.36 67.48 -12.40
C ALA A 592 30.09 66.84 -11.01
N ASP A 593 30.12 65.50 -11.03
CA ASP A 593 30.21 64.59 -9.87
C ASP A 593 28.95 64.33 -9.03
N MET A 594 28.03 63.51 -9.58
CA MET A 594 27.31 62.54 -8.75
C MET A 594 27.91 61.16 -8.96
N GLU A 595 28.68 60.73 -7.96
CA GLU A 595 29.12 59.35 -7.77
C GLU A 595 27.93 58.38 -7.83
N LYS A 596 27.86 57.61 -8.92
CA LYS A 596 27.19 56.31 -8.92
C LYS A 596 27.81 55.47 -7.81
N LYS A 597 27.12 55.26 -6.69
CA LYS A 597 27.43 54.19 -5.72
C LYS A 597 27.56 52.88 -6.50
N ARG A 598 28.81 52.46 -6.77
CA ARG A 598 29.15 51.23 -7.47
C ARG A 598 28.62 50.06 -6.64
N LYS A 599 27.63 49.32 -7.18
CA LYS A 599 27.26 47.99 -6.66
C LYS A 599 28.54 47.18 -6.49
N LYS A 600 28.91 46.82 -5.25
CA LYS A 600 30.06 45.95 -4.97
C LYS A 600 29.77 44.60 -5.62
N ASN A 601 30.56 44.27 -6.64
CA ASN A 601 30.46 43.01 -7.39
C ASN A 601 30.80 41.86 -6.43
N LYS A 602 29.83 40.98 -6.11
CA LYS A 602 30.00 39.83 -5.19
C LYS A 602 30.77 38.65 -5.79
N ASN A 603 31.31 38.79 -7.00
CA ASN A 603 32.10 37.74 -7.65
C ASN A 603 33.54 37.73 -7.07
N PRO A 604 33.95 36.68 -6.34
CA PRO A 604 35.26 36.64 -5.66
C PRO A 604 36.43 36.70 -6.64
N LEU A 605 36.27 36.22 -7.88
CA LEU A 605 37.29 36.31 -8.94
C LEU A 605 37.52 37.75 -9.42
N HIS A 606 36.54 38.64 -9.21
CA HIS A 606 36.66 40.06 -9.49
C HIS A 606 37.38 40.83 -8.38
N TRP A 607 37.37 40.33 -7.13
CA TRP A 607 38.12 40.91 -6.00
C TRP A 607 39.62 40.67 -6.13
N PHE A 608 40.00 39.49 -6.63
CA PHE A 608 41.41 39.15 -6.89
C PHE A 608 41.92 39.61 -8.25
N GLY A 609 41.04 40.09 -9.15
CA GLY A 609 41.41 40.73 -10.41
C GLY A 609 42.53 39.98 -11.15
N LEU A 610 43.73 40.56 -11.21
CA LEU A 610 44.93 40.03 -11.87
C LEU A 610 45.54 38.74 -11.26
N PHE A 611 45.18 38.33 -10.05
CA PHE A 611 45.80 37.20 -9.34
C PHE A 611 45.08 35.86 -9.54
N ALA A 612 43.91 35.85 -10.20
CA ALA A 612 43.16 34.63 -10.49
C ALA A 612 43.67 33.97 -11.78
N PRO A 613 44.10 32.69 -11.75
CA PRO A 613 44.55 31.97 -12.94
C PRO A 613 43.48 31.96 -14.04
N MET A 614 43.88 32.15 -15.30
CA MET A 614 42.97 32.10 -16.45
C MET A 614 42.15 30.79 -16.51
N PRO A 615 42.73 29.59 -16.24
CA PRO A 615 41.95 28.36 -16.19
C PRO A 615 40.81 28.41 -15.16
N LEU A 616 41.01 29.06 -14.01
CA LEU A 616 39.97 29.17 -12.97
C LEU A 616 38.79 30.05 -13.42
N ARG A 617 39.07 31.10 -14.18
CA ARG A 617 38.02 31.93 -14.81
C ARG A 617 37.24 31.14 -15.87
N THR A 618 37.94 30.37 -16.70
CA THR A 618 37.30 29.51 -17.70
C THR A 618 36.42 28.44 -17.04
N ALA A 619 36.89 27.82 -15.94
CA ALA A 619 36.09 26.88 -15.16
C ALA A 619 34.83 27.54 -14.57
N GLN A 620 34.93 28.78 -14.08
CA GLN A 620 33.76 29.54 -13.62
C GLN A 620 32.77 29.78 -14.76
N THR A 621 33.23 30.27 -15.91
CA THR A 621 32.36 30.54 -17.07
C THR A 621 31.62 29.28 -17.54
N GLN A 622 32.32 28.15 -17.62
CA GLN A 622 31.71 26.87 -18.00
C GLN A 622 30.71 26.35 -16.95
N SER A 623 30.99 26.58 -15.66
CA SER A 623 30.08 26.23 -14.57
C SER A 623 28.81 27.08 -14.60
N VAL A 624 28.94 28.38 -14.87
CA VAL A 624 27.80 29.29 -15.03
C VAL A 624 26.94 28.86 -16.22
N GLN A 625 27.56 28.60 -17.38
CA GLN A 625 26.84 28.12 -18.57
C GLN A 625 26.08 26.79 -18.33
N ALA A 626 26.69 25.86 -17.59
CA ALA A 626 26.02 24.60 -17.25
C ALA A 626 24.77 24.81 -16.39
N VAL A 627 24.83 25.72 -15.41
CA VAL A 627 23.75 26.00 -14.46
C VAL A 627 22.68 26.93 -15.03
N GLU A 628 23.05 27.92 -15.83
CA GLU A 628 22.11 28.89 -16.39
C GLU A 628 21.37 28.38 -17.63
N ASP A 629 22.08 27.66 -18.52
CA ASP A 629 21.52 27.31 -19.83
C ASP A 629 21.15 25.82 -19.93
N ILE A 630 22.09 24.94 -19.57
CA ILE A 630 21.97 23.51 -19.92
C ILE A 630 21.08 22.75 -18.93
N ILE A 631 21.32 22.87 -17.63
CA ILE A 631 20.57 22.13 -16.59
C ILE A 631 19.07 22.49 -16.62
N PRO A 632 18.65 23.76 -16.66
CA PRO A 632 17.23 24.11 -16.67
C PRO A 632 16.51 23.53 -17.87
N ARG A 633 17.08 23.66 -19.08
CA ARG A 633 16.48 23.11 -20.29
C ARG A 633 16.45 21.58 -20.27
N LEU A 634 17.50 20.92 -19.79
CA LEU A 634 17.56 19.46 -19.69
C LEU A 634 16.44 18.90 -18.80
N VAL A 635 16.17 19.55 -17.67
CA VAL A 635 15.11 19.11 -16.76
C VAL A 635 13.72 19.42 -17.32
N SER A 636 13.52 20.57 -17.97
CA SER A 636 12.27 20.90 -18.66
C SER A 636 11.95 19.92 -19.78
N VAL A 637 12.92 19.61 -20.65
CA VAL A 637 12.76 18.63 -21.74
C VAL A 637 12.39 17.24 -21.19
N ASN A 638 13.00 16.82 -20.08
CA ASN A 638 12.66 15.56 -19.43
C ASN A 638 11.21 15.54 -18.90
N ALA A 639 10.71 16.66 -18.36
CA ALA A 639 9.32 16.79 -17.95
C ALA A 639 8.36 16.75 -19.17
N GLU A 640 8.68 17.48 -20.24
CA GLU A 640 7.91 17.46 -21.49
C GLU A 640 7.82 16.05 -22.09
N MET A 641 8.93 15.30 -22.09
CA MET A 641 8.97 13.92 -22.56
C MET A 641 8.03 12.99 -21.78
N LEU A 642 7.96 13.13 -20.46
CA LEU A 642 7.04 12.36 -19.61
C LEU A 642 5.57 12.65 -19.94
N ASN A 643 5.24 13.93 -20.18
CA ASN A 643 3.89 14.33 -20.57
C ASN A 643 3.49 13.72 -21.93
N VAL A 644 4.38 13.81 -22.93
CA VAL A 644 4.13 13.20 -24.24
C VAL A 644 3.96 11.68 -24.12
N GLU A 645 4.72 11.00 -23.25
CA GLU A 645 4.56 9.55 -23.03
C GLU A 645 3.17 9.21 -22.46
N ILE A 646 2.67 10.02 -21.53
CA ILE A 646 1.31 9.88 -20.98
C ILE A 646 0.27 10.06 -22.09
N GLU A 647 0.44 11.06 -22.96
CA GLU A 647 -0.46 11.32 -24.08
C GLU A 647 -0.47 10.18 -25.10
N VAL A 648 0.71 9.63 -25.44
CA VAL A 648 0.83 8.46 -26.32
C VAL A 648 0.10 7.25 -25.72
N ARG A 649 0.27 6.99 -24.41
CA ARG A 649 -0.44 5.90 -23.71
C ARG A 649 -1.96 6.10 -23.77
N ARG A 650 -2.44 7.33 -23.57
CA ARG A 650 -3.86 7.70 -23.66
C ARG A 650 -4.41 7.50 -25.08
N ALA A 651 -3.69 7.96 -26.10
CA ALA A 651 -4.09 7.83 -27.51
C ALA A 651 -4.12 6.37 -27.96
N ARG A 652 -3.11 5.55 -27.60
CA ARG A 652 -3.12 4.10 -27.87
C ARG A 652 -4.30 3.39 -27.22
N LYS A 653 -4.68 3.77 -26.00
CA LYS A 653 -5.85 3.23 -25.30
C LYS A 653 -7.15 3.62 -26.00
N ARG A 654 -7.28 4.84 -26.52
CA ARG A 654 -8.43 5.28 -27.34
C ARG A 654 -8.54 4.47 -28.62
N ARG A 655 -7.44 4.32 -29.36
CA ARG A 655 -7.40 3.51 -30.59
C ARG A 655 -7.77 2.05 -30.34
N ALA A 656 -7.19 1.40 -29.33
CA ALA A 656 -7.52 0.01 -28.99
C ALA A 656 -9.01 -0.17 -28.63
N LYS A 657 -9.64 0.85 -28.03
CA LYS A 657 -11.07 0.86 -27.74
C LYS A 657 -11.92 1.00 -29.02
N ILE A 658 -11.48 1.82 -29.99
CA ILE A 658 -12.13 1.96 -31.30
C ILE A 658 -12.04 0.65 -32.09
N GLU A 659 -10.85 0.04 -32.19
CA GLU A 659 -10.64 -1.25 -32.87
C GLU A 659 -11.47 -2.39 -32.22
N ALA A 660 -11.54 -2.42 -30.89
CA ALA A 660 -12.37 -3.39 -30.17
C ALA A 660 -13.88 -3.16 -30.39
N ALA A 661 -14.31 -1.92 -30.61
CA ALA A 661 -15.68 -1.60 -30.97
C ALA A 661 -16.00 -2.04 -32.40
N GLU A 662 -15.11 -1.75 -33.37
CA GLU A 662 -15.26 -2.22 -34.76
C GLU A 662 -15.34 -3.74 -34.85
N ARG A 663 -14.44 -4.47 -34.18
CA ARG A 663 -14.48 -5.95 -34.15
C ARG A 663 -15.78 -6.51 -33.60
N LYS A 664 -16.38 -5.86 -32.59
CA LYS A 664 -17.68 -6.27 -32.05
C LYS A 664 -18.80 -6.05 -33.07
N THR A 665 -18.78 -4.93 -33.80
CA THR A 665 -19.76 -4.62 -34.85
C THR A 665 -19.63 -5.54 -36.06
N SER A 666 -18.40 -5.96 -36.41
CA SER A 666 -18.13 -6.93 -37.48
C SER A 666 -18.52 -8.36 -37.08
N GLN A 667 -18.38 -8.75 -35.82
CA GLN A 667 -18.73 -10.09 -35.32
C GLN A 667 -20.24 -10.27 -35.08
N THR A 668 -21.00 -9.21 -34.85
CA THR A 668 -22.48 -9.28 -34.75
C THR A 668 -23.18 -9.23 -36.12
N ALA A 669 -22.44 -9.11 -37.22
CA ALA A 669 -23.00 -9.14 -38.58
C ALA A 669 -22.67 -10.45 -39.33
N PRO A 670 -23.34 -11.58 -39.01
CA PRO A 670 -23.57 -12.60 -40.00
C PRO A 670 -25.06 -13.01 -40.00
N SER A 671 -25.89 -12.33 -40.80
CA SER A 671 -27.16 -12.86 -41.36
C SER A 671 -28.07 -11.76 -41.93
N ASN A 672 -27.62 -10.93 -42.88
CA ASN A 672 -28.55 -10.04 -43.60
C ASN A 672 -28.29 -9.93 -45.12
N GLN A 673 -27.38 -10.73 -45.69
CA GLN A 673 -27.16 -10.78 -47.15
C GLN A 673 -27.83 -11.95 -47.87
N LEU A 674 -28.61 -12.79 -47.16
CA LEU A 674 -29.37 -13.90 -47.77
C LEU A 674 -30.88 -13.66 -47.85
N GLN A 675 -31.40 -12.54 -47.34
CA GLN A 675 -32.84 -12.22 -47.39
C GLN A 675 -33.24 -11.25 -48.51
N SER A 676 -32.30 -10.57 -49.18
CA SER A 676 -32.62 -9.63 -50.27
C SER A 676 -32.68 -10.27 -51.66
N THR A 677 -32.46 -11.58 -51.81
CA THR A 677 -32.48 -12.28 -53.12
C THR A 677 -33.68 -13.23 -53.27
N ILE A 678 -34.56 -13.35 -52.27
CA ILE A 678 -35.74 -14.25 -52.33
C ILE A 678 -37.07 -13.50 -52.50
N LEU A 679 -37.06 -12.15 -52.49
CA LEU A 679 -38.27 -11.34 -52.68
C LEU A 679 -38.46 -10.74 -54.09
N GLU A 680 -37.63 -11.13 -55.07
CA GLU A 680 -37.81 -10.73 -56.50
C GLU A 680 -38.25 -11.89 -57.42
N THR A 681 -38.51 -13.08 -56.91
CA THR A 681 -39.08 -14.19 -57.70
C THR A 681 -40.17 -14.92 -56.92
N SER A 682 -41.36 -14.32 -56.82
CA SER A 682 -42.66 -14.99 -56.59
C SER A 682 -43.79 -14.07 -57.01
#